data_AF-A0AAP4RAN8-F1
#
_entry.id   AF-A0AAP4RAN8-F1
#
_cell.length_a   1.000
_cell.length_b   1.000
_cell.length_c   1.000
_cell.angle_alpha   90.00
_cell.angle_beta   90.00
_cell.angle_gamma   90.00
#
_symmetry.space_group_name_H-M   'P 1'
#
loop_
_entity.id
_entity.type
_entity.pdbx_description
1 polymer ?
#
loop_
_entity_poly.entity_id
_entity_poly.type
_entity_poly.pdbx_seq_one_letter_code
_entity_poly.pdbx_strand_id
1 'polypeptide(L)'
;MTSALNEKALKKLADGFVFNSEKYNAIIEAAEKSSFLAGELNAFGNFDGWSFATGEIGKGVYTNPTDRVIAFDPTWSEAPNVFATTLAHELGHALLPGGMGGSLALNPDQAVANGLTNEGVALLSEYIVAIQLGLTGGAAGHMHSDLSDSRLTLQLNKLAGSAGIDVKNVTWGSAAAQTLANPGTAFVDAAGKYYGTLPPSIAKYLTYTQYYADWWILQHSGMDPNLVDWQKVQGDMIKYTSFTVDGESVFTIDTKGIPLLNGGWVMVNGDLSLKGAVTTALFAPNGQIQEQAKFDYTGFKFQDVFFGADGTATQRYDFRLDKSYTKYDFGTDGSQTATLYGVNGKITEYAKFNTNGFKTLDIFYGANGKATQQYNFNLDKSYTKYDFAADGSQTATLYGTTGQITEYAKFNANGFKTLDIFYGANGEATQQYNFNLDKSYTKYDFSADGSQTATLYGTTGQITEYAKFNANGFKTLDIFYGANGEATQQYNFNLDKSYTKYDFAADGSQTATLYGTTGQITEYAKFNANGFKTLDIFYGANGKATQQYNFNLDKSYTKYDFAADGSQTASLYGTTGQMIEYAKFNAGGFKTLDTFYGVDGKATQQYNFNLDKSYTKYDFAADGSQTASLYGTTGQMTEYAKFNANGFKTLDIFYGANGKATQQYNFNLDKSYTKYDFAADGSQTATFFGVNGQVNEYAKFNAAGVQTQDIFFGADGKATKQIDFNLDGSYASHVFNSDGSQFAALFGTNGKMTEYATFNANGFKTQNIFYSNGRATHQYDFSIDNSFIARMFDGADEMVALFGVNHIIYDYYQYSYGKLFERDIFDGLGRQIEADRFSTSTGKLTGFSKFTYNSDGTYTAKNYDSSGHLTASSKYTGDGHLIQNNAIYIPSSSGFPSVQWSWSFQI
;
A
#
# COMPACT_ATOMS: atom_id res chain seq x y z
N MET A 1 -124.16 -27.85 14.49
CA MET A 1 -123.92 -27.80 13.03
C MET A 1 -122.71 -28.67 12.78
N THR A 2 -122.85 -29.77 12.04
CA THR A 2 -121.72 -30.61 11.61
C THR A 2 -120.90 -29.84 10.58
N SER A 3 -119.61 -29.64 10.84
CA SER A 3 -118.68 -28.98 9.90
C SER A 3 -118.26 -29.98 8.83
N ALA A 4 -118.66 -29.76 7.57
CA ALA A 4 -118.20 -30.59 6.46
C ALA A 4 -116.71 -30.35 6.15
N LEU A 5 -115.99 -31.38 5.73
CA LEU A 5 -114.62 -31.25 5.22
C LEU A 5 -114.62 -30.46 3.90
N ASN A 6 -113.67 -29.55 3.74
CA ASN A 6 -113.49 -28.75 2.54
C ASN A 6 -112.67 -29.52 1.48
N GLU A 7 -112.71 -29.06 0.23
CA GLU A 7 -112.06 -29.72 -0.90
C GLU A 7 -110.55 -29.89 -0.70
N LYS A 8 -109.88 -28.92 -0.07
CA LYS A 8 -108.43 -28.97 0.18
C LYS A 8 -108.06 -30.03 1.23
N ALA A 9 -108.86 -30.17 2.28
CA ALA A 9 -108.67 -31.20 3.30
C ALA A 9 -108.83 -32.61 2.69
N LEU A 10 -109.90 -32.80 1.90
CA LEU A 10 -110.15 -34.05 1.19
C LEU A 10 -109.01 -34.39 0.22
N LYS A 11 -108.50 -33.38 -0.51
CA LYS A 11 -107.36 -33.56 -1.41
C LYS A 11 -106.09 -33.99 -0.67
N LYS A 12 -105.70 -33.30 0.41
CA LYS A 12 -104.50 -33.68 1.18
C LYS A 12 -104.63 -35.09 1.77
N LEU A 13 -105.81 -35.44 2.28
CA LEU A 13 -106.08 -36.79 2.78
C LEU A 13 -105.95 -37.85 1.67
N ALA A 14 -106.47 -37.56 0.48
CA ALA A 14 -106.37 -38.47 -0.67
C ALA A 14 -104.92 -38.65 -1.13
N ASP A 15 -104.13 -37.58 -1.12
CA ASP A 15 -102.71 -37.61 -1.47
C ASP A 15 -101.89 -38.43 -0.45
N GLY A 16 -102.21 -38.32 0.84
CA GLY A 16 -101.49 -39.03 1.92
C GLY A 16 -101.89 -40.49 2.15
N PHE A 17 -103.18 -40.81 2.02
CA PHE A 17 -103.74 -42.11 2.39
C PHE A 17 -104.30 -42.92 1.22
N VAL A 18 -104.24 -42.38 0.00
CA VAL A 18 -104.94 -42.90 -1.19
C VAL A 18 -106.46 -42.71 -1.08
N PHE A 19 -107.05 -42.09 -2.10
CA PHE A 19 -108.50 -41.85 -2.19
C PHE A 19 -109.30 -43.16 -2.00
N ASN A 20 -110.31 -43.12 -1.12
CA ASN A 20 -111.16 -44.26 -0.74
C ASN A 20 -110.47 -45.45 -0.06
N SER A 21 -109.23 -45.30 0.43
CA SER A 21 -108.63 -46.33 1.29
C SER A 21 -109.38 -46.48 2.62
N GLU A 22 -109.15 -47.59 3.31
CA GLU A 22 -109.75 -47.84 4.63
C GLU A 22 -109.41 -46.71 5.63
N LYS A 23 -108.14 -46.28 5.67
CA LYS A 23 -107.69 -45.15 6.51
C LYS A 23 -108.31 -43.82 6.07
N TYR A 24 -108.38 -43.55 4.78
CA TYR A 24 -109.01 -42.34 4.24
C TYR A 24 -110.49 -42.24 4.63
N ASN A 25 -111.25 -43.32 4.44
CA ASN A 25 -112.67 -43.36 4.79
C ASN A 25 -112.89 -43.30 6.31
N ALA A 26 -112.04 -43.97 7.09
CA ALA A 26 -112.06 -43.92 8.54
C ALA A 26 -111.88 -42.51 9.10
N ILE A 27 -110.94 -41.74 8.53
CA ILE A 27 -110.72 -40.34 8.93
C ILE A 27 -111.93 -39.48 8.60
N ILE A 28 -112.55 -39.68 7.43
CA ILE A 28 -113.77 -38.96 7.04
C ILE A 28 -114.91 -39.28 8.01
N GLU A 29 -115.14 -40.55 8.32
CA GLU A 29 -116.18 -40.98 9.26
C GLU A 29 -115.92 -40.42 10.68
N ALA A 30 -114.66 -40.38 11.10
CA ALA A 30 -114.27 -39.77 12.36
C ALA A 30 -114.52 -38.24 12.35
N ALA A 31 -114.23 -37.55 11.26
CA ALA A 31 -114.48 -36.11 11.10
C ALA A 31 -115.99 -35.78 11.07
N GLU A 32 -116.84 -36.68 10.57
CA GLU A 32 -118.30 -36.52 10.65
C GLU A 32 -118.82 -36.57 12.09
N LYS A 33 -118.16 -37.36 12.95
CA LYS A 33 -118.48 -37.53 14.37
C LYS A 33 -117.79 -36.49 15.27
N SER A 34 -116.63 -35.99 14.86
CA SER A 34 -115.83 -35.00 15.59
C SER A 34 -115.75 -33.67 14.83
N SER A 35 -116.54 -32.70 15.28
CA SER A 35 -116.50 -31.33 14.73
C SER A 35 -115.14 -30.64 14.92
N PHE A 36 -114.36 -31.08 15.91
CA PHE A 36 -113.00 -30.62 16.14
C PHE A 36 -112.04 -31.18 15.09
N LEU A 37 -112.00 -32.50 14.87
CA LEU A 37 -111.18 -33.15 13.86
C LEU A 37 -111.48 -32.63 12.45
N ALA A 38 -112.77 -32.42 12.12
CA ALA A 38 -113.14 -31.84 10.84
C ALA A 38 -112.57 -30.42 10.65
N GLY A 39 -112.53 -29.64 11.73
CA GLY A 39 -111.92 -28.32 11.76
C GLY A 39 -110.39 -28.36 11.64
N GLU A 40 -109.73 -29.30 12.30
CA GLU A 40 -108.27 -29.53 12.19
C GLU A 40 -107.86 -29.91 10.78
N LEU A 41 -108.56 -30.88 10.18
CA LEU A 41 -108.31 -31.31 8.81
C LEU A 41 -108.56 -30.16 7.82
N ASN A 42 -109.59 -29.35 8.05
CA ASN A 42 -109.84 -28.15 7.26
C ASN A 42 -108.75 -27.09 7.42
N ALA A 43 -108.21 -26.91 8.62
CA ALA A 43 -107.09 -26.01 8.87
C ALA A 43 -105.80 -26.53 8.22
N PHE A 44 -105.48 -27.83 8.38
CA PHE A 44 -104.36 -28.49 7.71
C PHE A 44 -104.46 -28.43 6.19
N GLY A 45 -105.66 -28.66 5.64
CA GLY A 45 -105.96 -28.49 4.22
C GLY A 45 -105.60 -27.10 3.70
N ASN A 46 -105.79 -26.07 4.52
CA ASN A 46 -105.42 -24.68 4.21
C ASN A 46 -104.01 -24.29 4.66
N PHE A 47 -103.26 -25.19 5.31
CA PHE A 47 -101.91 -24.88 5.79
C PHE A 47 -100.89 -25.09 4.67
N ASP A 48 -100.45 -23.99 4.05
CA ASP A 48 -99.61 -24.03 2.85
C ASP A 48 -98.24 -24.70 3.10
N GLY A 49 -97.82 -25.54 2.17
CA GLY A 49 -96.55 -26.27 2.23
C GLY A 49 -96.55 -27.52 3.11
N TRP A 50 -97.65 -27.80 3.83
CA TRP A 50 -97.78 -29.02 4.63
C TRP A 50 -98.47 -30.16 3.87
N SER A 51 -98.01 -31.40 4.04
CA SER A 51 -98.64 -32.58 3.45
C SER A 51 -98.62 -33.80 4.37
N PHE A 52 -99.44 -34.78 4.02
CA PHE A 52 -99.32 -36.14 4.56
C PHE A 52 -98.35 -36.94 3.68
N ALA A 53 -97.49 -37.75 4.28
CA ALA A 53 -96.47 -38.53 3.57
C ALA A 53 -96.33 -39.96 4.13
N THR A 54 -95.79 -40.88 3.33
CA THR A 54 -95.37 -42.20 3.83
C THR A 54 -94.02 -42.06 4.56
N GLY A 55 -93.99 -42.41 5.84
CA GLY A 55 -92.80 -42.39 6.69
C GLY A 55 -91.95 -43.65 6.61
N GLU A 56 -90.84 -43.67 7.36
CA GLU A 56 -89.97 -44.84 7.45
C GLU A 56 -90.59 -45.98 8.29
N ILE A 57 -90.28 -47.23 7.93
CA ILE A 57 -90.70 -48.41 8.68
C ILE A 57 -90.09 -48.37 10.10
N GLY A 58 -90.93 -48.57 11.11
CA GLY A 58 -90.56 -48.60 12.53
C GLY A 58 -90.55 -47.23 13.23
N LYS A 59 -90.97 -46.14 12.56
CA LYS A 59 -90.99 -44.78 13.14
C LYS A 59 -92.36 -44.35 13.67
N GLY A 60 -93.41 -45.13 13.41
CA GLY A 60 -94.77 -44.78 13.77
C GLY A 60 -95.32 -43.61 12.95
N VAL A 61 -96.27 -42.87 13.53
CA VAL A 61 -96.76 -41.63 12.95
C VAL A 61 -96.05 -40.47 13.62
N TYR A 62 -95.57 -39.49 12.85
CA TYR A 62 -94.86 -38.35 13.40
C TYR A 62 -94.96 -37.10 12.52
N THR A 63 -94.81 -35.95 13.16
CA THR A 63 -94.71 -34.64 12.53
C THR A 63 -93.24 -34.28 12.32
N ASN A 64 -92.88 -33.90 11.10
CA ASN A 64 -91.58 -33.35 10.77
C ASN A 64 -91.73 -31.87 10.36
N PRO A 65 -91.45 -30.93 11.26
CA PRO A 65 -91.57 -29.50 10.98
C PRO A 65 -90.58 -28.99 9.92
N THR A 66 -89.42 -29.63 9.79
CA THR A 66 -88.38 -29.24 8.83
C THR A 66 -88.84 -29.49 7.40
N ASP A 67 -89.36 -30.69 7.15
CA ASP A 67 -89.88 -31.08 5.84
C ASP A 67 -91.36 -30.70 5.65
N ARG A 68 -92.00 -30.19 6.71
CA ARG A 68 -93.42 -29.80 6.77
C ARG A 68 -94.34 -30.95 6.37
N VAL A 69 -94.11 -32.13 6.94
CA VAL A 69 -94.94 -33.31 6.68
C VAL A 69 -95.44 -33.94 7.97
N ILE A 70 -96.61 -34.54 7.92
CA ILE A 70 -97.02 -35.56 8.87
C ILE A 70 -96.83 -36.91 8.17
N ALA A 71 -95.90 -37.71 8.67
CA ALA A 71 -95.44 -38.94 8.06
C ALA A 71 -96.05 -40.16 8.76
N PHE A 72 -96.51 -41.13 7.98
CA PHE A 72 -97.12 -42.37 8.49
C PHE A 72 -96.25 -43.55 8.12
N ASP A 73 -95.73 -44.25 9.12
CA ASP A 73 -95.14 -45.56 8.91
C ASP A 73 -96.14 -46.48 8.19
N PRO A 74 -95.78 -47.04 7.02
CA PRO A 74 -96.68 -47.87 6.21
C PRO A 74 -97.11 -49.17 6.92
N THR A 75 -96.36 -49.59 7.94
CA THR A 75 -96.66 -50.77 8.77
C THR A 75 -97.51 -50.45 10.00
N TRP A 76 -97.78 -49.17 10.27
CA TRP A 76 -98.57 -48.75 11.43
C TRP A 76 -100.04 -49.16 11.30
N SER A 77 -100.55 -49.83 12.33
CA SER A 77 -101.90 -50.42 12.34
C SER A 77 -102.60 -50.16 13.67
N GLU A 78 -103.76 -49.51 13.61
CA GLU A 78 -104.61 -49.18 14.75
C GLU A 78 -106.08 -49.26 14.35
N ALA A 79 -106.97 -49.36 15.33
CA ALA A 79 -108.41 -49.27 15.07
C ALA A 79 -108.77 -47.89 14.50
N PRO A 80 -109.72 -47.79 13.53
CA PRO A 80 -110.10 -46.54 12.86
C PRO A 80 -110.25 -45.30 13.76
N ASN A 81 -110.99 -45.43 14.86
CA ASN A 81 -111.20 -44.31 15.80
C ASN A 81 -109.93 -43.94 16.57
N VAL A 82 -109.07 -44.91 16.91
CA VAL A 82 -107.80 -44.66 17.61
C VAL A 82 -106.82 -44.00 16.64
N PHE A 83 -106.74 -44.49 15.40
CA PHE A 83 -105.93 -43.88 14.36
C PHE A 83 -106.31 -42.41 14.09
N ALA A 84 -107.60 -42.08 14.14
CA ALA A 84 -108.07 -40.69 14.02
C ALA A 84 -107.59 -39.81 15.19
N THR A 85 -107.45 -40.38 16.40
CA THR A 85 -106.85 -39.67 17.54
C THR A 85 -105.34 -39.49 17.36
N THR A 86 -104.61 -40.52 16.88
CA THR A 86 -103.19 -40.41 16.51
C THR A 86 -102.95 -39.34 15.46
N LEU A 87 -103.82 -39.27 14.45
CA LEU A 87 -103.74 -38.21 13.44
C LEU A 87 -104.00 -36.82 14.05
N ALA A 88 -104.98 -36.70 14.95
CA ALA A 88 -105.26 -35.44 15.65
C ALA A 88 -104.04 -34.97 16.46
N HIS A 89 -103.35 -35.89 17.15
CA HIS A 89 -102.11 -35.61 17.86
C HIS A 89 -101.09 -34.89 16.96
N GLU A 90 -100.78 -35.49 15.81
CA GLU A 90 -99.82 -34.94 14.85
C GLU A 90 -100.30 -33.64 14.19
N LEU A 91 -101.59 -33.54 13.93
CA LEU A 91 -102.21 -32.29 13.50
C LEU A 91 -102.05 -31.19 14.57
N GLY A 92 -102.12 -31.56 15.84
CA GLY A 92 -101.85 -30.69 16.98
C GLY A 92 -100.43 -30.14 16.96
N HIS A 93 -99.41 -30.98 16.69
CA HIS A 93 -98.04 -30.49 16.50
C HIS A 93 -97.93 -29.47 15.37
N ALA A 94 -98.51 -29.77 14.20
CA ALA A 94 -98.41 -28.89 13.04
C ALA A 94 -99.19 -27.57 13.21
N LEU A 95 -100.40 -27.63 13.77
CA LEU A 95 -101.38 -26.53 13.67
C LEU A 95 -101.51 -25.68 14.93
N LEU A 96 -101.26 -26.24 16.11
CA LEU A 96 -101.54 -25.54 17.36
C LEU A 96 -100.31 -24.75 17.85
N PRO A 97 -100.52 -23.54 18.41
CA PRO A 97 -99.44 -22.79 19.04
C PRO A 97 -98.72 -23.64 20.10
N GLY A 98 -97.39 -23.73 20.01
CA GLY A 98 -96.56 -24.57 20.90
C GLY A 98 -96.29 -25.99 20.40
N GLY A 99 -97.03 -26.49 19.40
CA GLY A 99 -96.88 -27.82 18.80
C GLY A 99 -95.62 -28.04 17.94
N MET A 100 -94.78 -27.02 17.79
CA MET A 100 -93.45 -27.12 17.13
C MET A 100 -92.31 -26.71 18.07
N GLY A 101 -92.56 -26.72 19.38
CA GLY A 101 -91.62 -26.28 20.40
C GLY A 101 -91.76 -24.79 20.78
N GLY A 102 -91.27 -24.47 21.98
CA GLY A 102 -91.28 -23.12 22.56
C GLY A 102 -90.05 -22.27 22.20
N SER A 103 -89.83 -21.18 22.96
CA SER A 103 -88.63 -20.32 22.85
C SER A 103 -87.32 -21.09 23.02
N LEU A 104 -86.20 -20.60 22.47
CA LEU A 104 -84.88 -21.21 22.66
C LEU A 104 -84.62 -21.56 24.14
N ALA A 105 -84.35 -22.84 24.43
CA ALA A 105 -84.08 -23.29 25.79
C ALA A 105 -82.66 -22.89 26.22
N LEU A 106 -82.54 -22.18 27.34
CA LEU A 106 -81.26 -21.73 27.90
C LEU A 106 -80.72 -22.65 29.00
N ASN A 107 -81.48 -23.67 29.38
CA ASN A 107 -81.09 -24.69 30.34
C ASN A 107 -81.90 -25.99 30.13
N PRO A 108 -81.49 -27.11 30.74
CA PRO A 108 -82.19 -28.39 30.61
C PRO A 108 -83.67 -28.32 31.02
N ASP A 109 -84.00 -27.59 32.09
CA ASP A 109 -85.38 -27.51 32.59
C ASP A 109 -86.30 -26.78 31.59
N GLN A 110 -85.80 -25.75 30.92
CA GLN A 110 -86.51 -25.07 29.82
C GLN A 110 -86.64 -25.97 28.59
N ALA A 111 -85.61 -26.77 28.28
CA ALA A 111 -85.66 -27.73 27.17
C ALA A 111 -86.74 -28.79 27.42
N VAL A 112 -86.80 -29.32 28.65
CA VAL A 112 -87.88 -30.19 29.11
C VAL A 112 -89.23 -29.49 29.02
N ALA A 113 -89.37 -28.28 29.59
CA ALA A 113 -90.65 -27.57 29.59
C ALA A 113 -91.18 -27.31 28.17
N ASN A 114 -90.29 -26.93 27.24
CA ASN A 114 -90.63 -26.75 25.84
C ASN A 114 -91.08 -28.06 25.19
N GLY A 115 -90.36 -29.15 25.42
CA GLY A 115 -90.70 -30.46 24.89
C GLY A 115 -92.03 -30.98 25.45
N LEU A 116 -92.26 -30.87 26.76
CA LEU A 116 -93.52 -31.28 27.40
C LEU A 116 -94.70 -30.41 26.97
N THR A 117 -94.49 -29.12 26.75
CA THR A 117 -95.53 -28.23 26.21
C THR A 117 -95.89 -28.64 24.79
N ASN A 118 -94.87 -28.96 23.97
CA ASN A 118 -95.06 -29.41 22.59
C ASN A 118 -95.94 -30.67 22.52
N GLU A 119 -95.54 -31.72 23.24
CA GLU A 119 -96.31 -32.96 23.35
C GLU A 119 -97.68 -32.73 24.02
N GLY A 120 -97.74 -31.90 25.05
CA GLY A 120 -98.98 -31.55 25.74
C GLY A 120 -100.03 -30.93 24.82
N VAL A 121 -99.62 -29.98 23.97
CA VAL A 121 -100.53 -29.35 23.00
C VAL A 121 -101.09 -30.38 22.01
N ALA A 122 -100.23 -31.25 21.48
CA ALA A 122 -100.64 -32.33 20.58
C ALA A 122 -101.62 -33.31 21.24
N LEU A 123 -101.34 -33.72 22.48
CA LEU A 123 -102.21 -34.58 23.28
C LEU A 123 -103.59 -33.98 23.55
N LEU A 124 -103.70 -32.65 23.64
CA LEU A 124 -105.00 -32.02 23.88
C LEU A 124 -105.86 -31.95 22.63
N SER A 125 -105.25 -31.81 21.46
CA SER A 125 -105.96 -32.06 20.20
C SER A 125 -106.51 -33.48 20.16
N GLU A 126 -105.63 -34.45 20.43
CA GLU A 126 -105.97 -35.86 20.49
C GLU A 126 -107.11 -36.16 21.46
N TYR A 127 -107.05 -35.62 22.68
CA TYR A 127 -108.06 -35.77 23.72
C TYR A 127 -109.44 -35.25 23.29
N ILE A 128 -109.52 -34.07 22.67
CA ILE A 128 -110.80 -33.50 22.22
C ILE A 128 -111.45 -34.42 21.18
N VAL A 129 -110.66 -34.90 20.22
CA VAL A 129 -111.13 -35.84 19.19
C VAL A 129 -111.57 -37.15 19.82
N ALA A 130 -110.80 -37.71 20.76
CA ALA A 130 -111.14 -38.95 21.45
C ALA A 130 -112.51 -38.87 22.15
N ILE A 131 -112.78 -37.80 22.90
CA ILE A 131 -114.07 -37.62 23.59
C ILE A 131 -115.25 -37.50 22.60
N GLN A 132 -115.05 -36.85 21.47
CA GLN A 132 -116.08 -36.72 20.43
C GLN A 132 -116.37 -38.02 19.69
N LEU A 133 -115.36 -38.89 19.57
CA LEU A 133 -115.51 -40.25 19.03
C LEU A 133 -116.06 -41.26 20.05
N GLY A 134 -116.30 -40.83 21.30
CA GLY A 134 -116.86 -41.67 22.36
C GLY A 134 -115.81 -42.42 23.19
N LEU A 135 -114.52 -42.15 22.98
CA LEU A 135 -113.40 -42.73 23.73
C LEU A 135 -113.20 -41.97 25.05
N THR A 136 -114.09 -42.18 26.02
CA THR A 136 -114.14 -41.41 27.28
C THR A 136 -113.34 -42.02 28.43
N GLY A 137 -112.57 -43.07 28.18
CA GLY A 137 -111.77 -43.81 29.15
C GLY A 137 -112.47 -45.06 29.71
N GLY A 138 -111.68 -45.98 30.25
CA GLY A 138 -112.16 -47.25 30.81
C GLY A 138 -112.74 -48.16 29.72
N ALA A 139 -113.94 -48.71 29.94
CA ALA A 139 -114.59 -49.60 28.97
C ALA A 139 -114.98 -48.92 27.66
N ALA A 140 -115.04 -47.58 27.63
CA ALA A 140 -115.36 -46.80 26.42
C ALA A 140 -114.17 -46.65 25.46
N GLY A 141 -112.98 -47.14 25.84
CA GLY A 141 -111.73 -46.92 25.10
C GLY A 141 -111.08 -45.58 25.46
N HIS A 142 -109.83 -45.40 25.03
CA HIS A 142 -109.00 -44.24 25.32
C HIS A 142 -108.33 -43.73 24.03
N MET A 143 -107.75 -42.54 24.11
CA MET A 143 -106.92 -42.00 23.03
C MET A 143 -105.61 -42.79 22.86
N HIS A 144 -104.97 -42.70 21.70
CA HIS A 144 -103.74 -43.41 21.37
C HIS A 144 -102.64 -43.24 22.43
N SER A 145 -102.35 -41.99 22.79
CA SER A 145 -101.24 -41.62 23.66
C SER A 145 -101.53 -41.84 25.14
N ASP A 146 -102.68 -42.42 25.47
CA ASP A 146 -103.02 -42.86 26.81
C ASP A 146 -102.82 -44.37 26.92
N LEU A 147 -102.12 -44.81 27.97
CA LEU A 147 -101.92 -46.22 28.24
C LEU A 147 -103.26 -46.93 28.46
N SER A 148 -103.24 -48.27 28.41
CA SER A 148 -104.44 -49.12 28.53
C SER A 148 -105.26 -48.92 29.81
N ASP A 149 -104.74 -48.17 30.80
CA ASP A 149 -105.44 -47.81 32.03
C ASP A 149 -106.30 -46.52 31.92
N SER A 150 -106.29 -45.86 30.75
CA SER A 150 -107.05 -44.64 30.45
C SER A 150 -106.77 -43.47 31.41
N ARG A 151 -105.59 -43.44 32.03
CA ARG A 151 -105.28 -42.54 33.13
C ARG A 151 -105.34 -41.07 32.71
N LEU A 152 -104.74 -40.72 31.57
CA LEU A 152 -104.71 -39.35 31.10
C LEU A 152 -106.12 -38.89 30.67
N THR A 153 -106.85 -39.73 29.95
CA THR A 153 -108.23 -39.46 29.48
C THR A 153 -109.16 -39.19 30.67
N LEU A 154 -109.10 -40.01 31.72
CA LEU A 154 -109.90 -39.82 32.94
C LEU A 154 -109.48 -38.58 33.73
N GLN A 155 -108.19 -38.26 33.75
CA GLN A 155 -107.67 -37.05 34.41
C GLN A 155 -108.14 -35.79 33.67
N LEU A 156 -108.01 -35.74 32.35
CA LEU A 156 -108.45 -34.63 31.51
C LEU A 156 -109.98 -34.45 31.57
N ASN A 157 -110.76 -35.54 31.62
CA ASN A 157 -112.21 -35.47 31.84
C ASN A 157 -112.59 -34.81 33.16
N LYS A 158 -111.87 -35.12 34.25
CA LYS A 158 -112.08 -34.45 35.54
C LYS A 158 -111.73 -32.97 35.47
N LEU A 159 -110.61 -32.61 34.84
CA LEU A 159 -110.24 -31.21 34.64
C LEU A 159 -111.29 -30.47 33.81
N ALA A 160 -111.74 -31.05 32.68
CA ALA A 160 -112.75 -30.45 31.81
C ALA A 160 -114.07 -30.24 32.55
N GLY A 161 -114.52 -31.24 33.31
CA GLY A 161 -115.70 -31.13 34.17
C GLY A 161 -115.56 -30.03 35.23
N SER A 162 -114.40 -29.90 35.86
CA SER A 162 -114.14 -28.84 36.85
C SER A 162 -114.07 -27.43 36.23
N ALA A 163 -113.67 -27.33 34.97
CA ALA A 163 -113.63 -26.10 34.20
C ALA A 163 -114.98 -25.75 33.53
N GLY A 164 -116.00 -26.61 33.68
CA GLY A 164 -117.31 -26.43 33.05
C GLY A 164 -117.30 -26.58 31.52
N ILE A 165 -116.31 -27.30 30.97
CA ILE A 165 -116.12 -27.46 29.52
C ILE A 165 -116.82 -28.74 29.05
N ASP A 166 -117.78 -28.60 28.14
CA ASP A 166 -118.39 -29.73 27.45
C ASP A 166 -117.58 -30.13 26.21
N VAL A 167 -116.59 -31.00 26.42
CA VAL A 167 -115.62 -31.42 25.39
C VAL A 167 -116.30 -32.04 24.17
N LYS A 168 -117.46 -32.70 24.33
CA LYS A 168 -118.22 -33.33 23.24
C LYS A 168 -118.70 -32.33 22.18
N ASN A 169 -118.85 -31.06 22.56
CA ASN A 169 -119.35 -30.00 21.70
C ASN A 169 -118.28 -28.94 21.36
N VAL A 170 -117.01 -29.18 21.71
CA VAL A 170 -115.90 -28.27 21.40
C VAL A 170 -115.63 -28.25 19.89
N THR A 171 -115.69 -27.07 19.28
CA THR A 171 -115.35 -26.89 17.87
C THR A 171 -113.94 -26.33 17.70
N TRP A 172 -113.29 -26.63 16.58
CA TRP A 172 -111.97 -26.11 16.25
C TRP A 172 -111.93 -24.58 16.29
N GLY A 173 -110.88 -24.02 16.89
CA GLY A 173 -110.69 -22.58 17.03
C GLY A 173 -111.61 -21.88 18.04
N SER A 174 -112.52 -22.60 18.70
CA SER A 174 -113.40 -22.03 19.74
C SER A 174 -112.63 -21.59 20.99
N ALA A 175 -113.22 -20.73 21.82
CA ALA A 175 -112.63 -20.35 23.11
C ALA A 175 -112.41 -21.57 24.03
N ALA A 176 -113.29 -22.56 23.96
CA ALA A 176 -113.14 -23.81 24.70
C ALA A 176 -111.96 -24.65 24.19
N ALA A 177 -111.79 -24.75 22.87
CA ALA A 177 -110.62 -25.39 22.26
C ALA A 177 -109.30 -24.71 22.66
N GLN A 178 -109.26 -23.38 22.63
CA GLN A 178 -108.10 -22.60 23.06
C GLN A 178 -107.79 -22.79 24.55
N THR A 179 -108.82 -22.88 25.40
CA THR A 179 -108.65 -23.14 26.84
C THR A 179 -108.10 -24.53 27.12
N LEU A 180 -108.40 -25.50 26.25
CA LEU A 180 -107.87 -26.86 26.35
C LEU A 180 -106.44 -26.95 25.81
N ALA A 181 -106.16 -26.42 24.62
CA ALA A 181 -104.96 -26.76 23.87
C ALA A 181 -103.91 -25.64 23.72
N ASN A 182 -104.15 -24.42 24.25
CA ASN A 182 -103.11 -23.38 24.23
C ASN A 182 -102.01 -23.66 25.28
N PRO A 183 -100.74 -23.31 25.00
CA PRO A 183 -99.64 -23.38 25.97
C PRO A 183 -99.94 -22.62 27.26
N GLY A 184 -99.47 -23.14 28.39
CA GLY A 184 -99.64 -22.53 29.72
C GLY A 184 -101.00 -22.77 30.38
N THR A 185 -101.86 -23.60 29.78
CA THR A 185 -103.11 -24.04 30.40
C THR A 185 -102.87 -25.24 31.32
N ALA A 186 -103.69 -25.39 32.36
CA ALA A 186 -103.62 -26.55 33.27
C ALA A 186 -103.85 -27.89 32.55
N PHE A 187 -104.49 -27.86 31.38
CA PHE A 187 -104.72 -29.00 30.50
C PHE A 187 -103.43 -29.44 29.80
N VAL A 188 -102.77 -28.52 29.09
CA VAL A 188 -101.46 -28.77 28.45
C VAL A 188 -100.41 -29.18 29.47
N ASP A 189 -100.37 -28.54 30.64
CA ASP A 189 -99.47 -28.94 31.72
C ASP A 189 -99.74 -30.36 32.22
N ALA A 190 -101.01 -30.76 32.35
CA ALA A 190 -101.38 -32.10 32.81
C ALA A 190 -101.01 -33.18 31.78
N ALA A 191 -101.27 -32.92 30.50
CA ALA A 191 -100.92 -33.84 29.42
C ALA A 191 -99.40 -33.92 29.20
N GLY A 192 -98.72 -32.79 29.15
CA GLY A 192 -97.26 -32.73 29.03
C GLY A 192 -96.56 -33.44 30.19
N LYS A 193 -97.04 -33.27 31.45
CA LYS A 193 -96.49 -34.00 32.61
C LYS A 193 -96.73 -35.49 32.53
N TYR A 194 -97.88 -35.93 32.03
CA TYR A 194 -98.14 -37.36 31.83
C TYR A 194 -97.17 -37.94 30.79
N TYR A 195 -97.10 -37.32 29.62
CA TYR A 195 -96.28 -37.81 28.52
C TYR A 195 -94.78 -37.71 28.80
N GLY A 196 -94.36 -36.73 29.62
CA GLY A 196 -93.01 -36.62 30.15
C GLY A 196 -92.51 -37.83 30.94
N THR A 197 -93.44 -38.67 31.42
CA THR A 197 -93.11 -39.95 32.10
C THR A 197 -92.99 -41.14 31.16
N LEU A 198 -93.36 -40.98 29.89
CA LEU A 198 -93.29 -42.04 28.87
C LEU A 198 -91.97 -41.96 28.10
N PRO A 199 -91.48 -43.08 27.55
CA PRO A 199 -90.30 -43.10 26.72
C PRO A 199 -90.60 -42.73 25.25
N PRO A 200 -89.81 -41.86 24.60
CA PRO A 200 -89.91 -41.62 23.16
C PRO A 200 -89.44 -42.86 22.37
N SER A 201 -89.99 -43.05 21.18
CA SER A 201 -89.66 -44.20 20.30
C SER A 201 -88.17 -44.28 19.97
N ILE A 202 -87.49 -43.14 19.86
CA ILE A 202 -86.06 -43.03 19.55
C ILE A 202 -85.14 -43.26 20.77
N ALA A 203 -85.66 -43.17 22.00
CA ALA A 203 -84.90 -43.34 23.24
C ALA A 203 -85.70 -44.17 24.28
N LYS A 204 -85.88 -45.46 23.99
CA LYS A 204 -86.72 -46.39 24.77
C LYS A 204 -86.39 -46.56 26.25
N TYR A 205 -85.20 -46.14 26.70
CA TYR A 205 -84.73 -46.27 28.08
C TYR A 205 -84.68 -44.94 28.84
N LEU A 206 -85.10 -43.85 28.20
CA LEU A 206 -85.23 -42.52 28.78
C LEU A 206 -86.71 -42.15 28.78
N THR A 207 -87.17 -41.38 29.77
CA THR A 207 -88.43 -40.67 29.61
C THR A 207 -88.25 -39.46 28.70
N TYR A 208 -89.32 -38.90 28.14
CA TYR A 208 -89.25 -37.64 27.39
C TYR A 208 -88.57 -36.52 28.18
N THR A 209 -88.82 -36.44 29.50
CA THR A 209 -88.12 -35.50 30.39
C THR A 209 -86.60 -35.72 30.41
N GLN A 210 -86.14 -36.97 30.51
CA GLN A 210 -84.71 -37.27 30.51
C GLN A 210 -84.09 -37.00 29.14
N TYR A 211 -84.77 -37.44 28.07
CA TYR A 211 -84.31 -37.25 26.70
C TYR A 211 -84.08 -35.78 26.32
N TYR A 212 -85.03 -34.88 26.61
CA TYR A 212 -84.86 -33.46 26.28
C TYR A 212 -83.76 -32.78 27.10
N ALA A 213 -83.60 -33.14 28.37
CA ALA A 213 -82.53 -32.63 29.21
C ALA A 213 -81.15 -33.11 28.71
N ASP A 214 -81.02 -34.40 28.45
CA ASP A 214 -79.80 -35.05 27.98
C ASP A 214 -79.37 -34.52 26.61
N TRP A 215 -80.32 -34.35 25.69
CA TRP A 215 -80.07 -33.76 24.37
C TRP A 215 -79.49 -32.35 24.49
N TRP A 216 -80.07 -31.52 25.34
CA TRP A 216 -79.60 -30.16 25.57
C TRP A 216 -78.19 -30.15 26.17
N ILE A 217 -77.92 -31.00 27.18
CA ILE A 217 -76.61 -31.12 27.83
C ILE A 217 -75.53 -31.47 26.81
N LEU A 218 -75.77 -32.46 25.94
CA LEU A 218 -74.78 -32.86 24.94
C LEU A 218 -74.52 -31.78 23.90
N GLN A 219 -75.59 -31.14 23.39
CA GLN A 219 -75.47 -30.06 22.41
C GLN A 219 -74.56 -28.93 22.92
N HIS A 220 -74.72 -28.55 24.18
CA HIS A 220 -73.97 -27.46 24.80
C HIS A 220 -72.60 -27.89 25.35
N SER A 221 -72.26 -29.17 25.19
CA SER A 221 -70.96 -29.74 25.56
C SER A 221 -70.03 -29.94 24.37
N GLY A 222 -70.33 -29.28 23.24
CA GLY A 222 -69.55 -29.40 22.00
C GLY A 222 -69.78 -30.72 21.27
N MET A 223 -70.89 -31.41 21.54
CA MET A 223 -71.25 -32.70 20.96
C MET A 223 -72.53 -32.55 20.12
N ASP A 224 -72.55 -33.10 18.90
CA ASP A 224 -73.76 -33.15 18.08
C ASP A 224 -74.67 -34.31 18.52
N PRO A 225 -75.84 -34.04 19.15
CA PRO A 225 -76.68 -35.09 19.70
C PRO A 225 -77.24 -36.06 18.65
N ASN A 226 -77.20 -35.70 17.37
CA ASN A 226 -77.60 -36.59 16.27
C ASN A 226 -76.62 -37.77 16.07
N LEU A 227 -75.40 -37.67 16.60
CA LEU A 227 -74.41 -38.75 16.54
C LEU A 227 -74.61 -39.80 17.63
N VAL A 228 -75.45 -39.52 18.64
CA VAL A 228 -75.76 -40.44 19.74
C VAL A 228 -76.66 -41.58 19.24
N ASP A 229 -76.33 -42.80 19.65
CA ASP A 229 -77.25 -43.93 19.52
C ASP A 229 -78.24 -43.94 20.69
N TRP A 230 -79.28 -43.10 20.60
CA TRP A 230 -80.29 -42.89 21.65
C TRP A 230 -81.03 -44.19 22.06
N GLN A 231 -81.04 -45.21 21.20
CA GLN A 231 -81.61 -46.53 21.52
C GLN A 231 -80.84 -47.29 22.59
N LYS A 232 -79.60 -46.88 22.89
CA LYS A 232 -78.69 -47.52 23.85
C LYS A 232 -78.42 -46.66 25.09
N VAL A 233 -78.84 -45.39 25.10
CA VAL A 233 -78.64 -44.49 26.25
C VAL A 233 -79.57 -44.87 27.39
N GLN A 234 -79.04 -45.07 28.59
CA GLN A 234 -79.79 -45.39 29.80
C GLN A 234 -79.94 -44.16 30.70
N GLY A 235 -81.00 -44.11 31.53
CA GLY A 235 -81.38 -42.95 32.36
C GLY A 235 -80.41 -42.50 33.46
N ASP A 236 -79.17 -42.98 33.45
CA ASP A 236 -78.08 -42.59 34.35
C ASP A 236 -76.72 -42.41 33.64
N MET A 237 -76.71 -42.53 32.30
CA MET A 237 -75.50 -42.34 31.49
C MET A 237 -75.12 -40.87 31.36
N ILE A 238 -76.10 -39.96 31.39
CA ILE A 238 -75.89 -38.53 31.44
C ILE A 238 -76.42 -38.05 32.78
N LYS A 239 -75.53 -37.52 33.62
CA LYS A 239 -75.92 -36.88 34.88
C LYS A 239 -75.46 -35.44 34.86
N TYR A 240 -76.32 -34.58 35.39
CA TYR A 240 -75.94 -33.22 35.68
C TYR A 240 -76.52 -32.78 37.02
N THR A 241 -75.81 -31.91 37.71
CA THR A 241 -76.31 -31.19 38.88
C THR A 241 -76.33 -29.71 38.56
N SER A 242 -77.45 -29.05 38.81
CA SER A 242 -77.59 -27.60 38.64
C SER A 242 -77.49 -26.87 39.98
N PHE A 243 -76.78 -25.74 39.98
CA PHE A 243 -76.76 -24.80 41.10
C PHE A 243 -76.48 -23.38 40.58
N THR A 244 -76.74 -22.37 41.41
CA THR A 244 -76.51 -20.97 41.05
C THR A 244 -75.27 -20.45 41.75
N VAL A 245 -74.36 -19.83 41.00
CA VAL A 245 -73.18 -19.12 41.53
C VAL A 245 -73.23 -17.68 41.02
N ASP A 246 -73.24 -16.70 41.92
CA ASP A 246 -73.28 -15.26 41.59
C ASP A 246 -74.43 -14.83 40.65
N GLY A 247 -75.57 -15.54 40.70
CA GLY A 247 -76.73 -15.29 39.82
C GLY A 247 -76.68 -16.01 38.47
N GLU A 248 -75.61 -16.75 38.18
CA GLU A 248 -75.44 -17.56 36.96
C GLU A 248 -75.74 -19.03 37.23
N SER A 249 -76.41 -19.70 36.29
CA SER A 249 -76.66 -21.14 36.35
C SER A 249 -75.39 -21.91 35.97
N VAL A 250 -74.99 -22.83 36.83
CA VAL A 250 -73.87 -23.77 36.59
C VAL A 250 -74.43 -25.18 36.52
N PHE A 251 -74.09 -25.90 35.44
CA PHE A 251 -74.42 -27.32 35.28
C PHE A 251 -73.12 -28.13 35.32
N THR A 252 -72.90 -28.86 36.40
CA THR A 252 -71.80 -29.83 36.48
C THR A 252 -72.26 -31.12 35.84
N ILE A 253 -71.59 -31.51 34.76
CA ILE A 253 -71.89 -32.67 33.93
C ILE A 253 -70.93 -33.80 34.30
N ASP A 254 -71.49 -34.98 34.48
CA ASP A 254 -70.78 -36.23 34.71
C ASP A 254 -71.45 -37.32 33.88
N THR A 255 -70.73 -37.89 32.93
CA THR A 255 -71.29 -38.90 32.02
C THR A 255 -70.55 -40.22 32.11
N LYS A 256 -71.31 -41.30 31.96
CA LYS A 256 -70.78 -42.62 31.61
C LYS A 256 -70.71 -42.71 30.09
N GLY A 257 -69.94 -43.65 29.56
CA GLY A 257 -69.72 -43.76 28.11
C GLY A 257 -71.02 -43.76 27.30
N ILE A 258 -71.26 -42.66 26.58
CA ILE A 258 -72.46 -42.43 25.79
C ILE A 258 -72.23 -43.05 24.41
N PRO A 259 -73.04 -44.03 24.00
CA PRO A 259 -72.84 -44.74 22.74
C PRO A 259 -73.14 -43.84 21.54
N LEU A 260 -72.28 -43.93 20.52
CA LEU A 260 -72.45 -43.23 19.25
C LEU A 260 -72.92 -44.21 18.15
N LEU A 261 -73.58 -43.69 17.11
CA LEU A 261 -74.08 -44.48 15.98
C LEU A 261 -72.98 -45.27 15.24
N ASN A 262 -71.72 -44.82 15.32
CA ASN A 262 -70.57 -45.49 14.70
C ASN A 262 -69.94 -46.61 15.55
N GLY A 263 -70.50 -46.92 16.72
CA GLY A 263 -69.99 -47.93 17.64
C GLY A 263 -68.89 -47.46 18.61
N GLY A 264 -68.46 -46.20 18.52
CA GLY A 264 -67.64 -45.55 19.55
C GLY A 264 -68.48 -45.06 20.73
N TRP A 265 -67.82 -44.37 21.66
CA TRP A 265 -68.50 -43.73 22.78
C TRP A 265 -67.82 -42.43 23.18
N VAL A 266 -68.57 -41.56 23.84
CA VAL A 266 -68.08 -40.25 24.31
C VAL A 266 -68.29 -40.13 25.81
N MET A 267 -67.35 -39.45 26.48
CA MET A 267 -67.57 -38.91 27.81
C MET A 267 -67.48 -37.39 27.77
N VAL A 268 -68.44 -36.76 28.42
CA VAL A 268 -68.52 -35.34 28.68
C VAL A 268 -68.44 -35.14 30.19
N ASN A 269 -67.50 -34.34 30.67
CA ASN A 269 -67.36 -34.01 32.08
C ASN A 269 -66.96 -32.54 32.27
N GLY A 270 -67.41 -31.90 33.34
CA GLY A 270 -67.01 -30.53 33.71
C GLY A 270 -68.19 -29.60 33.95
N ASP A 271 -67.92 -28.29 33.98
CA ASP A 271 -68.92 -27.28 34.31
C ASP A 271 -69.33 -26.48 33.08
N LEU A 272 -70.61 -26.52 32.73
CA LEU A 272 -71.21 -25.64 31.74
C LEU A 272 -71.65 -24.34 32.43
N SER A 273 -70.81 -23.31 32.36
CA SER A 273 -71.07 -21.96 32.86
C SER A 273 -70.10 -20.95 32.25
N LEU A 274 -70.40 -19.64 32.32
CA LEU A 274 -69.54 -18.54 31.83
C LEU A 274 -68.05 -18.65 32.21
N LYS A 275 -67.75 -19.26 33.36
CA LYS A 275 -66.39 -19.46 33.88
C LYS A 275 -65.94 -20.92 33.90
N GLY A 276 -66.83 -21.85 33.53
CA GLY A 276 -66.57 -23.28 33.46
C GLY A 276 -66.02 -23.69 32.11
N ALA A 277 -65.50 -24.92 32.05
CA ALA A 277 -65.13 -25.57 30.82
C ALA A 277 -65.63 -27.02 30.85
N VAL A 278 -66.11 -27.48 29.70
CA VAL A 278 -66.52 -28.85 29.49
C VAL A 278 -65.43 -29.58 28.74
N THR A 279 -65.06 -30.77 29.22
CA THR A 279 -64.12 -31.66 28.55
C THR A 279 -64.88 -32.81 27.90
N THR A 280 -64.68 -32.98 26.60
CA THR A 280 -65.27 -34.04 25.80
C THR A 280 -64.16 -34.98 25.34
N ALA A 281 -64.26 -36.25 25.70
CA ALA A 281 -63.31 -37.30 25.35
C ALA A 281 -64.00 -38.32 24.44
N LEU A 282 -63.49 -38.45 23.22
CA LEU A 282 -63.98 -39.40 22.21
C LEU A 282 -63.17 -40.70 22.27
N PHE A 283 -63.88 -41.82 22.36
CA PHE A 283 -63.30 -43.15 22.39
C PHE A 283 -63.72 -43.96 21.16
N ALA A 284 -62.73 -44.64 20.57
CA ALA A 284 -62.96 -45.59 19.50
C ALA A 284 -63.70 -46.85 20.00
N PRO A 285 -64.24 -47.68 19.09
CA PRO A 285 -64.87 -48.96 19.46
C PRO A 285 -63.97 -49.91 20.26
N ASN A 286 -62.64 -49.77 20.16
CA ASN A 286 -61.66 -50.55 20.92
C ASN A 286 -61.38 -49.99 22.34
N GLY A 287 -62.05 -48.91 22.76
CA GLY A 287 -61.89 -48.28 24.07
C GLY A 287 -60.71 -47.33 24.20
N GLN A 288 -59.93 -47.09 23.14
CA GLN A 288 -58.84 -46.11 23.15
C GLN A 288 -59.37 -44.70 22.92
N ILE A 289 -58.84 -43.74 23.68
CA ILE A 289 -59.11 -42.32 23.44
C ILE A 289 -58.50 -41.89 22.10
N GLN A 290 -59.25 -41.16 21.29
CA GLN A 290 -58.79 -40.62 20.01
C GLN A 290 -58.59 -39.10 20.09
N GLU A 291 -59.52 -38.42 20.75
CA GLU A 291 -59.58 -36.96 20.85
C GLU A 291 -60.05 -36.57 22.25
N GLN A 292 -59.44 -35.53 22.82
CA GLN A 292 -59.92 -34.84 24.00
C GLN A 292 -59.97 -33.34 23.71
N ALA A 293 -61.16 -32.78 23.71
CA ALA A 293 -61.39 -31.36 23.47
C ALA A 293 -61.95 -30.68 24.71
N LYS A 294 -61.63 -29.39 24.88
CA LYS A 294 -62.24 -28.52 25.89
C LYS A 294 -63.00 -27.38 25.24
N PHE A 295 -64.20 -27.16 25.74
CA PHE A 295 -65.14 -26.17 25.25
C PHE A 295 -65.46 -25.18 26.37
N ASP A 296 -65.65 -23.92 26.01
CA ASP A 296 -66.27 -22.95 26.90
C ASP A 296 -67.81 -23.03 26.83
N TYR A 297 -68.51 -22.20 27.60
CA TYR A 297 -69.96 -22.16 27.69
C TYR A 297 -70.70 -21.80 26.40
N THR A 298 -70.00 -21.23 25.41
CA THR A 298 -70.58 -20.90 24.09
C THR A 298 -70.42 -22.06 23.10
N GLY A 299 -69.73 -23.13 23.49
CA GLY A 299 -69.33 -24.22 22.61
C GLY A 299 -68.05 -23.93 21.81
N PHE A 300 -67.28 -22.88 22.16
CA PHE A 300 -66.01 -22.62 21.50
C PHE A 300 -64.93 -23.59 22.02
N LYS A 301 -64.34 -24.35 21.09
CA LYS A 301 -63.22 -25.27 21.36
C LYS A 301 -61.92 -24.48 21.54
N PHE A 302 -61.44 -24.36 22.77
CA PHE A 302 -60.20 -23.64 23.08
C PHE A 302 -58.98 -24.56 23.24
N GLN A 303 -59.20 -25.87 23.40
CA GLN A 303 -58.14 -26.87 23.44
C GLN A 303 -58.60 -28.17 22.76
N ASP A 304 -57.67 -28.82 22.07
CA ASP A 304 -57.91 -30.09 21.40
C ASP A 304 -56.65 -30.95 21.42
N VAL A 305 -56.76 -32.21 21.83
CA VAL A 305 -55.64 -33.15 22.00
C VAL A 305 -55.95 -34.44 21.27
N PHE A 306 -55.06 -34.85 20.38
CA PHE A 306 -55.17 -36.11 19.64
C PHE A 306 -54.22 -37.15 20.21
N PHE A 307 -54.68 -38.38 20.30
CA PHE A 307 -53.95 -39.48 20.88
C PHE A 307 -53.58 -40.54 19.85
N GLY A 308 -52.38 -41.11 19.99
CA GLY A 308 -51.91 -42.23 19.19
C GLY A 308 -52.51 -43.56 19.66
N ALA A 309 -52.19 -44.64 18.94
CA ALA A 309 -52.66 -45.99 19.25
C ALA A 309 -52.12 -46.54 20.60
N ASP A 310 -51.13 -45.90 21.20
CA ASP A 310 -50.58 -46.21 22.52
C ASP A 310 -51.21 -45.39 23.66
N GLY A 311 -52.17 -44.50 23.33
CA GLY A 311 -52.81 -43.61 24.29
C GLY A 311 -51.98 -42.38 24.68
N THR A 312 -50.84 -42.14 24.03
CA THR A 312 -50.04 -40.93 24.23
C THR A 312 -50.53 -39.80 23.33
N ALA A 313 -50.44 -38.55 23.80
CA ALA A 313 -50.78 -37.39 22.99
C ALA A 313 -49.78 -37.26 21.83
N THR A 314 -50.28 -37.20 20.59
CA THR A 314 -49.46 -36.99 19.39
C THR A 314 -49.49 -35.55 18.95
N GLN A 315 -50.64 -34.88 19.15
CA GLN A 315 -50.85 -33.50 18.77
C GLN A 315 -51.70 -32.79 19.83
N ARG A 316 -51.44 -31.50 20.03
CA ARG A 316 -52.31 -30.63 20.81
C ARG A 316 -52.46 -29.29 20.12
N TYR A 317 -53.66 -28.76 20.11
CA TYR A 317 -54.00 -27.44 19.60
C TYR A 317 -54.56 -26.61 20.76
N ASP A 318 -53.96 -25.45 20.98
CA ASP A 318 -54.50 -24.44 21.90
C ASP A 318 -55.01 -23.26 21.05
N PHE A 319 -56.33 -23.12 20.95
CA PHE A 319 -56.99 -22.11 20.12
C PHE A 319 -57.29 -20.85 20.93
N ARG A 320 -57.26 -19.71 20.24
CA ARG A 320 -57.69 -18.41 20.78
C ARG A 320 -58.89 -17.87 19.99
N LEU A 321 -59.67 -16.99 20.61
CA LEU A 321 -60.85 -16.38 19.96
C LEU A 321 -60.52 -15.61 18.68
N ASP A 322 -59.30 -15.07 18.55
CA ASP A 322 -58.84 -14.34 17.37
C ASP A 322 -58.44 -15.24 16.19
N LYS A 323 -58.67 -16.56 16.30
CA LYS A 323 -58.29 -17.62 15.34
C LYS A 323 -56.80 -17.93 15.29
N SER A 324 -55.96 -17.29 16.11
CA SER A 324 -54.59 -17.77 16.31
C SER A 324 -54.59 -19.05 17.16
N TYR A 325 -53.59 -19.90 16.96
CA TYR A 325 -53.47 -21.13 17.71
C TYR A 325 -52.02 -21.60 17.79
N THR A 326 -51.72 -22.35 18.85
CA THR A 326 -50.45 -23.07 18.97
C THR A 326 -50.70 -24.54 18.73
N LYS A 327 -49.98 -25.11 17.76
CA LYS A 327 -49.94 -26.55 17.52
C LYS A 327 -48.69 -27.13 18.16
N TYR A 328 -48.87 -28.12 19.02
CA TYR A 328 -47.80 -28.95 19.55
C TYR A 328 -47.84 -30.29 18.83
N ASP A 329 -46.71 -30.72 18.31
CA ASP A 329 -46.49 -32.09 17.85
C ASP A 329 -45.53 -32.78 18.83
N PHE A 330 -45.94 -33.91 19.38
CA PHE A 330 -45.16 -34.68 20.36
C PHE A 330 -44.51 -35.88 19.68
N GLY A 331 -43.19 -36.00 19.82
CA GLY A 331 -42.43 -37.15 19.39
C GLY A 331 -42.59 -38.32 20.36
N THR A 332 -42.46 -39.54 19.85
CA THR A 332 -42.50 -40.76 20.66
C THR A 332 -41.35 -40.88 21.66
N ASP A 333 -40.27 -40.12 21.45
CA ASP A 333 -39.11 -40.01 22.34
C ASP A 333 -39.28 -38.97 23.47
N GLY A 334 -40.40 -38.23 23.48
CA GLY A 334 -40.66 -37.13 24.41
C GLY A 334 -40.17 -35.76 23.93
N SER A 335 -39.58 -35.67 22.73
CA SER A 335 -39.32 -34.38 22.08
C SER A 335 -40.64 -33.72 21.67
N GLN A 336 -40.64 -32.39 21.52
CA GLN A 336 -41.83 -31.67 21.08
C GLN A 336 -41.47 -30.53 20.13
N THR A 337 -42.38 -30.22 19.21
CA THR A 337 -42.32 -29.00 18.41
C THR A 337 -43.55 -28.16 18.64
N ALA A 338 -43.37 -26.87 18.89
CA ALA A 338 -44.46 -25.90 19.02
C ALA A 338 -44.46 -24.99 17.79
N THR A 339 -45.60 -24.90 17.11
CA THR A 339 -45.82 -24.04 15.95
C THR A 339 -46.94 -23.06 16.27
N LEU A 340 -46.62 -21.77 16.34
CA LEU A 340 -47.60 -20.71 16.54
C LEU A 340 -48.10 -20.24 15.18
N TYR A 341 -49.41 -20.31 14.98
CA TYR A 341 -50.11 -19.79 13.82
C TYR A 341 -50.83 -18.50 14.19
N GLY A 342 -50.56 -17.42 13.46
CA GLY A 342 -51.24 -16.14 13.63
C GLY A 342 -52.69 -16.17 13.12
N VAL A 343 -53.39 -15.03 13.27
CA VAL A 343 -54.82 -14.87 12.90
C VAL A 343 -55.15 -15.18 11.43
N ASN A 344 -54.15 -15.16 10.54
CA ASN A 344 -54.27 -15.46 9.12
C ASN A 344 -53.90 -16.92 8.77
N GLY A 345 -53.66 -17.77 9.78
CA GLY A 345 -53.24 -19.15 9.60
C GLY A 345 -51.80 -19.33 9.12
N LYS A 346 -50.98 -18.27 9.08
CA LYS A 346 -49.54 -18.38 8.78
C LYS A 346 -48.73 -18.59 10.06
N ILE A 347 -47.64 -19.32 9.95
CA ILE A 347 -46.68 -19.53 11.05
C ILE A 347 -46.05 -18.18 11.40
N THR A 348 -45.99 -17.86 12.70
CA THR A 348 -45.29 -16.70 13.26
C THR A 348 -44.09 -17.11 14.11
N GLU A 349 -44.14 -18.29 14.72
CA GLU A 349 -43.04 -18.86 15.51
C GLU A 349 -43.02 -20.39 15.34
N TYR A 350 -41.83 -20.97 15.28
CA TYR A 350 -41.59 -22.41 15.26
C TYR A 350 -40.44 -22.76 16.20
N ALA A 351 -40.73 -23.55 17.23
CA ALA A 351 -39.76 -23.94 18.23
C ALA A 351 -39.65 -25.47 18.33
N LYS A 352 -38.42 -25.98 18.50
CA LYS A 352 -38.16 -27.39 18.83
C LYS A 352 -37.61 -27.47 20.25
N PHE A 353 -38.04 -28.51 20.97
CA PHE A 353 -37.56 -28.82 22.30
C PHE A 353 -37.07 -30.26 22.33
N ASN A 354 -35.99 -30.51 23.07
CA ASN A 354 -35.53 -31.87 23.33
C ASN A 354 -36.42 -32.58 24.36
N THR A 355 -36.08 -33.82 24.67
CA THR A 355 -36.80 -34.69 25.61
C THR A 355 -36.85 -34.17 27.06
N ASN A 356 -36.00 -33.21 27.42
CA ASN A 356 -35.99 -32.55 28.74
C ASN A 356 -36.75 -31.21 28.72
N GLY A 357 -37.40 -30.85 27.61
CA GLY A 357 -38.08 -29.56 27.45
C GLY A 357 -37.14 -28.37 27.20
N PHE A 358 -35.85 -28.59 26.93
CA PHE A 358 -34.92 -27.51 26.56
C PHE A 358 -35.13 -27.13 25.09
N LYS A 359 -35.34 -25.83 24.83
CA LYS A 359 -35.52 -25.30 23.47
C LYS A 359 -34.19 -25.39 22.71
N THR A 360 -34.15 -26.16 21.62
CA THR A 360 -32.95 -26.35 20.77
C THR A 360 -32.99 -25.50 19.50
N LEU A 361 -34.18 -25.10 19.07
CA LEU A 361 -34.40 -24.27 17.89
C LEU A 361 -35.56 -23.31 18.15
N ASP A 362 -35.42 -22.07 17.68
CA ASP A 362 -36.50 -21.08 17.68
C ASP A 362 -36.44 -20.27 16.38
N ILE A 363 -37.54 -20.20 15.63
CA ILE A 363 -37.62 -19.46 14.37
C ILE A 363 -38.81 -18.53 14.40
N PHE A 364 -38.57 -17.24 14.17
CA PHE A 364 -39.61 -16.23 14.02
C PHE A 364 -39.84 -15.95 12.54
N TYR A 365 -41.10 -15.83 12.14
CA TYR A 365 -41.51 -15.57 10.76
C TYR A 365 -42.19 -14.22 10.62
N GLY A 366 -41.85 -13.51 9.54
CA GLY A 366 -42.52 -12.28 9.16
C GLY A 366 -43.86 -12.53 8.46
N ALA A 367 -44.61 -11.47 8.18
CA ALA A 367 -45.93 -11.55 7.51
C ALA A 367 -45.89 -12.20 6.11
N ASN A 368 -44.72 -12.20 5.46
CA ASN A 368 -44.46 -12.86 4.17
C ASN A 368 -44.22 -14.38 4.30
N GLY A 369 -44.19 -14.94 5.51
CA GLY A 369 -43.92 -16.35 5.77
C GLY A 369 -42.44 -16.74 5.67
N LYS A 370 -41.52 -15.76 5.58
CA LYS A 370 -40.06 -16.00 5.64
C LYS A 370 -39.56 -15.81 7.07
N ALA A 371 -38.53 -16.56 7.45
CA ALA A 371 -37.86 -16.38 8.73
C ALA A 371 -37.26 -14.97 8.80
N THR A 372 -37.42 -14.30 9.94
CA THR A 372 -36.79 -13.00 10.26
C THR A 372 -35.67 -13.18 11.28
N GLN A 373 -35.84 -14.15 12.19
CA GLN A 373 -34.85 -14.51 13.18
C GLN A 373 -34.84 -16.03 13.38
N GLN A 374 -33.66 -16.59 13.64
CA GLN A 374 -33.51 -17.99 14.05
C GLN A 374 -32.47 -18.11 15.15
N TYR A 375 -32.74 -18.94 16.14
CA TYR A 375 -31.86 -19.26 17.25
C TYR A 375 -31.59 -20.76 17.26
N ASN A 376 -30.33 -21.13 17.15
CA ASN A 376 -29.87 -22.52 17.29
C ASN A 376 -29.17 -22.64 18.65
N PHE A 377 -29.80 -23.31 19.62
CA PHE A 377 -29.28 -23.46 20.97
C PHE A 377 -28.53 -24.77 21.13
N ASN A 378 -27.30 -24.68 21.65
CA ASN A 378 -26.52 -25.83 22.08
C ASN A 378 -26.84 -26.18 23.54
N LEU A 379 -26.53 -27.41 23.94
CA LEU A 379 -26.78 -27.90 25.29
C LEU A 379 -25.94 -27.20 26.37
N ASP A 380 -24.80 -26.62 26.01
CA ASP A 380 -23.92 -25.85 26.91
C ASP A 380 -24.37 -24.39 27.10
N LYS A 381 -25.56 -24.04 26.58
CA LYS A 381 -26.16 -22.68 26.56
C LYS A 381 -25.52 -21.69 25.58
N SER A 382 -24.50 -22.09 24.82
CA SER A 382 -24.08 -21.31 23.66
C SER A 382 -25.18 -21.36 22.58
N TYR A 383 -25.25 -20.34 21.73
CA TYR A 383 -26.24 -20.32 20.65
C TYR A 383 -25.79 -19.46 19.48
N THR A 384 -26.29 -19.80 18.30
CA THR A 384 -26.16 -18.95 17.11
C THR A 384 -27.48 -18.25 16.84
N LYS A 385 -27.44 -16.92 16.78
CA LYS A 385 -28.56 -16.08 16.34
C LYS A 385 -28.36 -15.71 14.86
N TYR A 386 -29.35 -16.00 14.04
CA TYR A 386 -29.45 -15.52 12.68
C TYR A 386 -30.48 -14.40 12.61
N ASP A 387 -30.11 -13.27 12.01
CA ASP A 387 -31.04 -12.22 11.62
C ASP A 387 -31.11 -12.18 10.08
N PHE A 388 -32.29 -12.37 9.52
CA PHE A 388 -32.53 -12.41 8.07
C PHE A 388 -33.16 -11.11 7.60
N ALA A 389 -32.54 -10.47 6.61
CA ALA A 389 -33.09 -9.30 5.95
C ALA A 389 -34.07 -9.69 4.83
N ALA A 390 -34.93 -8.74 4.45
CA ALA A 390 -35.95 -8.97 3.42
C ALA A 390 -35.36 -9.26 2.02
N ASP A 391 -34.14 -8.78 1.74
CA ASP A 391 -33.40 -8.99 0.50
C ASP A 391 -32.70 -10.36 0.42
N GLY A 392 -32.75 -11.16 1.49
CA GLY A 392 -32.11 -12.47 1.60
C GLY A 392 -30.71 -12.42 2.19
N SER A 393 -30.13 -11.24 2.46
CA SER A 393 -28.90 -11.14 3.25
C SER A 393 -29.16 -11.55 4.70
N GLN A 394 -28.12 -11.99 5.38
CA GLN A 394 -28.24 -12.45 6.77
C GLN A 394 -27.01 -12.11 7.59
N THR A 395 -27.20 -12.02 8.91
CA THR A 395 -26.11 -11.97 9.87
C THR A 395 -26.20 -13.17 10.80
N ALA A 396 -25.06 -13.77 11.13
CA ALA A 396 -24.96 -14.84 12.11
C ALA A 396 -24.09 -14.35 13.27
N THR A 397 -24.64 -14.40 14.48
CA THR A 397 -23.93 -14.01 15.71
C THR A 397 -23.84 -15.24 16.61
N LEU A 398 -22.62 -15.68 16.91
CA LEU A 398 -22.37 -16.78 17.83
C LEU A 398 -22.16 -16.22 19.24
N TYR A 399 -22.96 -16.70 20.18
CA TYR A 399 -22.88 -16.38 21.59
C TYR A 399 -22.29 -17.56 22.35
N GLY A 400 -21.25 -17.31 23.15
CA GLY A 400 -20.64 -18.27 24.05
C GLY A 400 -21.53 -18.63 25.25
N THR A 401 -21.02 -19.52 26.11
CA THR A 401 -21.77 -20.08 27.25
C THR A 401 -22.15 -19.05 28.33
N THR A 402 -21.51 -17.87 28.36
CA THR A 402 -21.85 -16.76 29.28
C THR A 402 -22.60 -15.63 28.57
N GLY A 403 -23.04 -15.82 27.32
CA GLY A 403 -23.78 -14.82 26.54
C GLY A 403 -22.91 -13.72 25.90
N GLN A 404 -21.59 -13.87 25.92
CA GLN A 404 -20.65 -13.03 25.18
C GLN A 404 -20.66 -13.39 23.69
N ILE A 405 -20.46 -12.42 22.80
CA ILE A 405 -20.26 -12.69 21.37
C ILE A 405 -18.86 -13.28 21.18
N THR A 406 -18.74 -14.37 20.43
CA THR A 406 -17.44 -14.97 20.06
C THR A 406 -17.15 -14.86 18.56
N GLU A 407 -18.19 -14.82 17.73
CA GLU A 407 -18.09 -14.62 16.28
C GLU A 407 -19.29 -13.80 15.78
N TYR A 408 -19.04 -12.89 14.83
CA TYR A 408 -20.07 -12.15 14.11
C TYR A 408 -19.76 -12.18 12.61
N ALA A 409 -20.66 -12.75 11.82
CA ALA A 409 -20.51 -12.88 10.38
C ALA A 409 -21.68 -12.23 9.63
N LYS A 410 -21.37 -11.58 8.50
CA LYS A 410 -22.38 -11.09 7.54
C LYS A 410 -22.30 -11.89 6.24
N PHE A 411 -23.45 -12.17 5.66
CA PHE A 411 -23.58 -12.85 4.39
C PHE A 411 -24.46 -12.02 3.45
N ASN A 412 -24.10 -11.97 2.17
CA ASN A 412 -24.97 -11.37 1.16
C ASN A 412 -26.16 -12.30 0.82
N ALA A 413 -27.06 -11.82 -0.05
CA ALA A 413 -28.26 -12.55 -0.46
C ALA A 413 -28.00 -13.91 -1.14
N ASN A 414 -26.78 -14.16 -1.62
CA ASN A 414 -26.37 -15.44 -2.23
C ASN A 414 -25.70 -16.38 -1.21
N GLY A 415 -25.63 -16.00 0.07
CA GLY A 415 -24.96 -16.77 1.12
C GLY A 415 -23.44 -16.64 1.13
N PHE A 416 -22.84 -15.70 0.37
CA PHE A 416 -21.40 -15.44 0.42
C PHE A 416 -21.07 -14.59 1.65
N LYS A 417 -20.14 -15.06 2.49
CA LYS A 417 -19.65 -14.36 3.68
C LYS A 417 -18.89 -13.11 3.26
N THR A 418 -19.34 -11.93 3.66
CA THR A 418 -18.73 -10.62 3.33
C THR A 418 -17.93 -10.02 4.49
N LEU A 419 -18.26 -10.43 5.72
CA LEU A 419 -17.60 -9.98 6.94
C LEU A 419 -17.55 -11.15 7.93
N ASP A 420 -16.44 -11.26 8.64
CA ASP A 420 -16.25 -12.20 9.74
C ASP A 420 -15.44 -11.55 10.85
N ILE A 421 -15.94 -11.53 12.08
CA ILE A 421 -15.26 -10.91 13.22
C ILE A 421 -15.22 -11.93 14.35
N PHE A 422 -14.03 -12.19 14.89
CA PHE A 422 -13.81 -13.02 16.05
C PHE A 422 -13.53 -12.15 17.27
N TYR A 423 -14.16 -12.47 18.38
CA TYR A 423 -14.06 -11.72 19.63
C TYR A 423 -13.35 -12.52 20.71
N GLY A 424 -12.50 -11.84 21.48
CA GLY A 424 -11.85 -12.39 22.67
C GLY A 424 -12.80 -12.44 23.86
N ALA A 425 -12.32 -13.02 24.98
CA ALA A 425 -13.11 -13.12 26.21
C ALA A 425 -13.47 -11.76 26.84
N ASN A 426 -12.77 -10.69 26.49
CA ASN A 426 -13.04 -9.31 26.91
C ASN A 426 -14.11 -8.60 26.06
N GLY A 427 -14.64 -9.25 25.01
CA GLY A 427 -15.61 -8.65 24.09
C GLY A 427 -15.00 -7.77 23.00
N GLU A 428 -13.68 -7.67 22.93
CA GLU A 428 -12.97 -6.94 21.88
C GLU A 428 -12.66 -7.85 20.70
N ALA A 429 -12.65 -7.30 19.48
CA ALA A 429 -12.30 -8.07 18.29
C ALA A 429 -10.83 -8.48 18.34
N THR A 430 -10.53 -9.74 18.06
CA THR A 430 -9.15 -10.26 17.92
C THR A 430 -8.77 -10.40 16.45
N GLN A 431 -9.75 -10.71 15.59
CA GLN A 431 -9.56 -10.87 14.16
C GLN A 431 -10.79 -10.35 13.40
N GLN A 432 -10.57 -9.77 12.23
CA GLN A 432 -11.65 -9.40 11.31
C GLN A 432 -11.25 -9.71 9.86
N TYR A 433 -12.20 -10.23 9.08
CA TYR A 433 -12.03 -10.53 7.68
C TYR A 433 -13.09 -9.77 6.87
N ASN A 434 -12.64 -8.95 5.93
CA ASN A 434 -13.50 -8.27 4.97
C ASN A 434 -13.33 -8.93 3.60
N PHE A 435 -14.34 -9.67 3.14
CA PHE A 435 -14.27 -10.42 1.88
C PHE A 435 -14.91 -9.65 0.73
N ASN A 436 -14.19 -9.57 -0.38
CA ASN A 436 -14.69 -9.06 -1.65
C ASN A 436 -15.27 -10.19 -2.51
N LEU A 437 -16.14 -9.86 -3.46
CA LEU A 437 -16.77 -10.84 -4.35
C LEU A 437 -15.76 -11.59 -5.24
N ASP A 438 -14.61 -10.99 -5.54
CA ASP A 438 -13.55 -11.59 -6.38
C ASP A 438 -12.65 -12.58 -5.61
N LYS A 439 -13.00 -12.89 -4.35
CA LYS A 439 -12.25 -13.73 -3.40
C LYS A 439 -11.01 -13.07 -2.79
N SER A 440 -10.70 -11.83 -3.13
CA SER A 440 -9.73 -11.04 -2.34
C SER A 440 -10.33 -10.71 -0.98
N TYR A 441 -9.49 -10.51 0.03
CA TYR A 441 -9.96 -10.15 1.37
C TYR A 441 -8.90 -9.40 2.16
N THR A 442 -9.34 -8.58 3.11
CA THR A 442 -8.46 -7.96 4.10
C THR A 442 -8.64 -8.66 5.44
N LYS A 443 -7.55 -9.16 6.00
CA LYS A 443 -7.47 -9.69 7.35
C LYS A 443 -6.90 -8.64 8.29
N TYR A 444 -7.62 -8.36 9.37
CA TYR A 444 -7.15 -7.55 10.48
C TYR A 444 -6.85 -8.47 11.65
N ASP A 445 -5.67 -8.33 12.23
CA ASP A 445 -5.28 -8.94 13.50
C ASP A 445 -5.13 -7.81 14.53
N PHE A 446 -5.92 -7.87 15.61
CA PHE A 446 -5.93 -6.87 16.68
C PHE A 446 -5.21 -7.39 17.91
N SER A 447 -4.28 -6.60 18.42
CA SER A 447 -3.54 -6.90 19.65
C SER A 447 -4.27 -6.32 20.86
N ALA A 448 -4.02 -6.90 22.04
CA ALA A 448 -4.64 -6.46 23.28
C ALA A 448 -4.27 -5.02 23.70
N ASP A 449 -3.18 -4.48 23.18
CA ASP A 449 -2.75 -3.08 23.41
C ASP A 449 -3.43 -2.07 22.47
N GLY A 450 -4.34 -2.53 21.59
CA GLY A 450 -5.03 -1.73 20.58
C GLY A 450 -4.27 -1.56 19.26
N SER A 451 -3.02 -2.04 19.16
CA SER A 451 -2.31 -2.07 17.88
C SER A 451 -2.92 -3.10 16.93
N GLN A 452 -2.79 -2.88 15.63
CA GLN A 452 -3.40 -3.77 14.64
C GLN A 452 -2.49 -3.98 13.42
N THR A 453 -2.64 -5.14 12.80
CA THR A 453 -2.04 -5.46 11.51
C THR A 453 -3.16 -5.65 10.49
N ALA A 454 -3.05 -5.04 9.32
CA ALA A 454 -3.95 -5.27 8.18
C ALA A 454 -3.17 -5.95 7.06
N THR A 455 -3.64 -7.11 6.62
CA THR A 455 -3.05 -7.88 5.51
C THR A 455 -4.08 -8.03 4.40
N LEU A 456 -3.78 -7.51 3.23
CA LEU A 456 -4.60 -7.66 2.03
C LEU A 456 -4.15 -8.88 1.24
N TYR A 457 -5.09 -9.78 0.98
CA TYR A 457 -4.89 -10.96 0.16
C TYR A 457 -5.58 -10.80 -1.19
N GLY A 458 -4.84 -11.06 -2.27
CA GLY A 458 -5.36 -11.06 -3.64
C GLY A 458 -6.25 -12.28 -3.95
N THR A 459 -6.75 -12.34 -5.18
CA THR A 459 -7.71 -13.36 -5.64
C THR A 459 -7.18 -14.80 -5.64
N THR A 460 -5.86 -14.99 -5.58
CA THR A 460 -5.22 -16.32 -5.49
C THR A 460 -4.71 -16.63 -4.07
N GLY A 461 -5.00 -15.79 -3.08
CA GLY A 461 -4.57 -15.96 -1.68
C GLY A 461 -3.15 -15.50 -1.38
N GLN A 462 -2.48 -14.83 -2.33
CA GLN A 462 -1.19 -14.17 -2.13
C GLN A 462 -1.37 -12.85 -1.37
N ILE A 463 -0.40 -12.45 -0.56
CA ILE A 463 -0.39 -11.12 0.07
C ILE A 463 -0.07 -10.08 -0.99
N THR A 464 -0.83 -8.98 -1.05
CA THR A 464 -0.56 -7.83 -1.92
C THR A 464 -0.18 -6.58 -1.14
N GLU A 465 -0.64 -6.46 0.11
CA GLU A 465 -0.30 -5.36 1.02
C GLU A 465 -0.26 -5.88 2.46
N TYR A 466 0.69 -5.37 3.25
CA TYR A 466 0.83 -5.63 4.68
C TYR A 466 1.14 -4.34 5.42
N ALA A 467 0.24 -3.92 6.30
CA ALA A 467 0.36 -2.68 7.06
C ALA A 467 0.26 -2.92 8.56
N LYS A 468 1.07 -2.21 9.35
CA LYS A 468 0.98 -2.18 10.82
C LYS A 468 0.56 -0.81 11.31
N PHE A 469 -0.28 -0.78 12.33
CA PHE A 469 -0.76 0.43 12.98
C PHE A 469 -0.50 0.33 14.49
N ASN A 470 -0.14 1.45 15.10
CA ASN A 470 -0.07 1.53 16.56
C ASN A 470 -1.46 1.64 17.19
N ALA A 471 -1.53 1.65 18.53
CA ALA A 471 -2.77 1.72 19.29
C ALA A 471 -3.64 2.98 19.03
N ASN A 472 -3.06 4.04 18.45
CA ASN A 472 -3.79 5.25 18.09
C ASN A 472 -4.27 5.24 16.62
N GLY A 473 -4.11 4.12 15.91
CA GLY A 473 -4.45 4.00 14.50
C GLY A 473 -3.45 4.66 13.54
N PHE A 474 -2.26 5.06 14.00
CA PHE A 474 -1.22 5.61 13.12
C PHE A 474 -0.47 4.47 12.42
N LYS A 475 -0.39 4.53 11.09
CA LYS A 475 0.35 3.56 10.27
C LYS A 475 1.85 3.69 10.53
N THR A 476 2.51 2.60 10.93
CA THR A 476 3.96 2.54 11.25
C THR A 476 4.77 1.80 10.20
N LEU A 477 4.11 0.91 9.46
CA LEU A 477 4.71 0.10 8.40
C LEU A 477 3.68 -0.12 7.30
N ASP A 478 4.13 -0.10 6.05
CA ASP A 478 3.32 -0.44 4.87
C ASP A 478 4.20 -1.14 3.83
N ILE A 479 3.83 -2.36 3.41
CA ILE A 479 4.61 -3.15 2.45
C ILE A 479 3.69 -3.59 1.33
N PHE A 480 4.08 -3.32 0.09
CA PHE A 480 3.38 -3.76 -1.13
C PHE A 480 4.12 -4.90 -1.78
N TYR A 481 3.41 -5.96 -2.14
CA TYR A 481 3.99 -7.18 -2.71
C TYR A 481 3.61 -7.33 -4.19
N GLY A 482 4.56 -7.82 -4.98
CA GLY A 482 4.36 -8.19 -6.37
C GLY A 482 3.67 -9.55 -6.51
N ALA A 483 3.35 -9.92 -7.75
CA ALA A 483 2.70 -11.21 -8.05
C ALA A 483 3.55 -12.45 -7.68
N ASN A 484 4.87 -12.27 -7.50
CA ASN A 484 5.81 -13.31 -7.07
C ASN A 484 5.87 -13.47 -5.53
N GLY A 485 5.15 -12.65 -4.76
CA GLY A 485 5.18 -12.67 -3.30
C GLY A 485 6.34 -11.91 -2.67
N GLU A 486 7.17 -11.23 -3.47
CA GLU A 486 8.28 -10.39 -2.99
C GLU A 486 7.83 -8.94 -2.80
N ALA A 487 8.42 -8.24 -1.84
CA ALA A 487 8.13 -6.82 -1.63
C ALA A 487 8.60 -6.00 -2.84
N THR A 488 7.78 -5.05 -3.27
CA THR A 488 8.07 -4.07 -4.33
C THR A 488 8.28 -2.68 -3.77
N GLN A 489 7.56 -2.36 -2.69
CA GLN A 489 7.70 -1.12 -1.95
C GLN A 489 7.52 -1.37 -0.46
N GLN A 490 8.25 -0.63 0.37
CA GLN A 490 8.06 -0.61 1.82
C GLN A 490 8.17 0.81 2.35
N TYR A 491 7.31 1.16 3.29
CA TYR A 491 7.30 2.45 3.97
C TYR A 491 7.43 2.21 5.48
N ASN A 492 8.46 2.78 6.09
CA ASN A 492 8.67 2.79 7.54
C ASN A 492 8.37 4.20 8.06
N PHE A 493 7.26 4.36 8.78
CA PHE A 493 6.80 5.67 9.26
C PHE A 493 7.19 5.90 10.73
N ASN A 494 7.78 7.05 11.01
CA ASN A 494 8.05 7.52 12.36
C ASN A 494 6.90 8.39 12.87
N LEU A 495 6.77 8.48 14.19
CA LEU A 495 5.73 9.28 14.86
C LEU A 495 5.80 10.79 14.56
N ASP A 496 6.97 11.30 14.20
CA ASP A 496 7.20 12.71 13.85
C ASP A 496 6.82 13.05 12.38
N LYS A 497 6.21 12.09 11.67
CA LYS A 497 5.82 12.12 10.25
C LYS A 497 6.98 11.98 9.25
N SER A 498 8.22 11.83 9.71
CA SER A 498 9.30 11.37 8.82
C SER A 498 9.08 9.90 8.43
N TYR A 499 9.60 9.49 7.28
CA TYR A 499 9.48 8.10 6.83
C TYR A 499 10.60 7.70 5.88
N THR A 500 10.87 6.39 5.84
CA THR A 500 11.76 5.79 4.83
C THR A 500 10.90 5.06 3.80
N LYS A 501 11.11 5.35 2.52
CA LYS A 501 10.53 4.58 1.41
C LYS A 501 11.63 3.70 0.80
N TYR A 502 11.38 2.41 0.73
CA TYR A 502 12.17 1.45 -0.02
C TYR A 502 11.44 1.10 -1.31
N ASP A 503 12.13 1.15 -2.44
CA ASP A 503 11.70 0.59 -3.72
C ASP A 503 12.61 -0.60 -4.04
N PHE A 504 12.03 -1.78 -4.20
CA PHE A 504 12.76 -3.02 -4.50
C PHE A 504 12.59 -3.40 -5.96
N ALA A 505 13.70 -3.67 -6.64
CA ALA A 505 13.71 -4.19 -8.00
C ALA A 505 13.64 -5.71 -8.01
N ALA A 506 13.19 -6.28 -9.13
CA ALA A 506 13.06 -7.74 -9.29
C ALA A 506 14.39 -8.49 -9.22
N ASP A 507 15.53 -7.82 -9.43
CA ASP A 507 16.86 -8.40 -9.31
C ASP A 507 17.41 -8.39 -7.86
N GLY A 508 16.63 -7.90 -6.90
CA GLY A 508 17.01 -7.76 -5.49
C GLY A 508 17.74 -6.45 -5.16
N SER A 509 18.04 -5.60 -6.14
CA SER A 509 18.55 -4.26 -5.87
C SER A 509 17.46 -3.38 -5.24
N GLN A 510 17.87 -2.37 -4.47
CA GLN A 510 16.92 -1.51 -3.75
C GLN A 510 17.34 -0.06 -3.73
N THR A 511 16.36 0.84 -3.67
CA THR A 511 16.55 2.26 -3.42
C THR A 511 15.88 2.62 -2.11
N ALA A 512 16.58 3.31 -1.21
CA ALA A 512 16.03 3.86 0.02
C ALA A 512 15.97 5.39 -0.08
N THR A 513 14.79 5.97 0.11
CA THR A 513 14.57 7.42 0.12
C THR A 513 14.04 7.84 1.48
N LEU A 514 14.76 8.74 2.15
CA LEU A 514 14.45 9.20 3.49
C LEU A 514 13.76 10.57 3.43
N TYR A 515 12.52 10.63 3.91
CA TYR A 515 11.69 11.84 3.91
C TYR A 515 11.63 12.44 5.31
N GLY A 516 11.90 13.74 5.42
CA GLY A 516 11.80 14.50 6.66
C GLY A 516 10.36 14.82 7.05
N THR A 517 10.19 15.51 8.18
CA THR A 517 8.88 15.81 8.80
C THR A 517 7.96 16.71 7.96
N THR A 518 8.49 17.39 6.95
CA THR A 518 7.71 18.22 6.00
C THR A 518 7.54 17.56 4.61
N GLY A 519 7.94 16.29 4.46
CA GLY A 519 7.84 15.55 3.20
C GLY A 519 8.96 15.83 2.18
N GLN A 520 10.01 16.55 2.58
CA GLN A 520 11.22 16.79 1.80
C GLN A 520 12.15 15.57 1.86
N ILE A 521 12.87 15.28 0.77
CA ILE A 521 13.93 14.26 0.77
C ILE A 521 15.12 14.80 1.59
N THR A 522 15.67 13.95 2.45
CA THR A 522 16.86 14.24 3.29
C THR A 522 18.04 13.35 2.92
N GLU A 523 17.75 12.11 2.48
CA GLU A 523 18.75 11.15 1.99
C GLU A 523 18.15 10.31 0.85
N TYR A 524 18.98 9.96 -0.13
CA TYR A 524 18.65 9.05 -1.22
C TYR A 524 19.81 8.09 -1.44
N ALA A 525 19.60 6.80 -1.21
CA ALA A 525 20.62 5.77 -1.32
C ALA A 525 20.20 4.65 -2.28
N LYS A 526 21.13 4.18 -3.10
CA LYS A 526 20.96 2.99 -3.94
C LYS A 526 21.85 1.86 -3.45
N PHE A 527 21.33 0.64 -3.54
CA PHE A 527 22.02 -0.58 -3.19
C PHE A 527 21.91 -1.57 -4.34
N ASN A 528 22.96 -2.35 -4.58
CA ASN A 528 22.90 -3.46 -5.53
C ASN A 528 22.17 -4.68 -4.92
N ALA A 529 22.02 -5.75 -5.71
CA ALA A 529 21.35 -6.98 -5.32
C ALA A 529 21.97 -7.71 -4.10
N ASN A 530 23.23 -7.42 -3.77
CA ASN A 530 23.91 -7.99 -2.60
C ASN A 530 23.81 -7.08 -1.36
N GLY A 531 23.04 -5.98 -1.42
CA GLY A 531 22.91 -5.01 -0.35
C GLY A 531 24.09 -4.04 -0.20
N PHE A 532 25.02 -3.99 -1.17
CA PHE A 532 26.12 -3.02 -1.16
C PHE A 532 25.63 -1.66 -1.66
N LYS A 533 25.85 -0.60 -0.86
CA LYS A 533 25.49 0.78 -1.20
C LYS A 533 26.36 1.28 -2.36
N THR A 534 25.76 1.67 -3.48
CA THR A 534 26.45 2.16 -4.70
C THR A 534 26.34 3.68 -4.86
N LEU A 535 25.32 4.30 -4.28
CA LEU A 535 25.08 5.74 -4.33
C LEU A 535 24.49 6.19 -2.98
N ASP A 536 24.90 7.36 -2.51
CA ASP A 536 24.32 8.02 -1.35
C ASP A 536 24.28 9.54 -1.57
N ILE A 537 23.12 10.17 -1.43
CA ILE A 537 22.96 11.62 -1.64
C ILE A 537 22.23 12.20 -0.43
N PHE A 538 22.82 13.22 0.19
CA PHE A 538 22.22 13.97 1.29
C PHE A 538 21.69 15.31 0.79
N TYR A 539 20.47 15.65 1.20
CA TYR A 539 19.78 16.87 0.78
C TYR A 539 19.62 17.84 1.93
N GLY A 540 19.84 19.13 1.65
CA GLY A 540 19.55 20.22 2.59
C GLY A 540 18.07 20.57 2.63
N ALA A 541 17.69 21.47 3.55
CA ALA A 541 16.30 21.92 3.71
C ALA A 541 15.70 22.60 2.46
N ASN A 542 16.53 23.05 1.53
CA ASN A 542 16.13 23.64 0.26
C ASN A 542 15.89 22.60 -0.87
N GLY A 543 15.99 21.31 -0.57
CA GLY A 543 15.83 20.22 -1.55
C GLY A 543 17.01 20.04 -2.51
N LYS A 544 18.14 20.73 -2.30
CA LYS A 544 19.37 20.54 -3.08
C LYS A 544 20.33 19.58 -2.38
N ALA A 545 21.09 18.82 -3.17
CA ALA A 545 22.15 17.97 -2.64
C ALA A 545 23.20 18.82 -1.92
N THR A 546 23.68 18.32 -0.79
CA THR A 546 24.77 18.90 0.01
C THR A 546 25.99 18.00 -0.04
N GLN A 547 25.77 16.68 -0.11
CA GLN A 547 26.82 15.68 -0.27
C GLN A 547 26.32 14.56 -1.19
N GLN A 548 27.23 13.97 -1.95
CA GLN A 548 26.98 12.75 -2.73
C GLN A 548 28.18 11.82 -2.66
N TYR A 549 27.94 10.52 -2.55
CA TYR A 549 28.95 9.47 -2.56
C TYR A 549 28.63 8.48 -3.67
N ASN A 550 29.60 8.26 -4.58
CA ASN A 550 29.53 7.22 -5.60
C ASN A 550 30.50 6.11 -5.21
N PHE A 551 29.98 4.94 -4.82
CA PHE A 551 30.79 3.82 -4.35
C PHE A 551 31.01 2.78 -5.44
N ASN A 552 32.26 2.36 -5.61
CA ASN A 552 32.63 1.24 -6.45
C ASN A 552 32.72 -0.06 -5.63
N LEU A 553 32.61 -1.21 -6.30
CA LEU A 553 32.66 -2.53 -5.66
C LEU A 553 33.99 -2.85 -4.97
N ASP A 554 35.09 -2.23 -5.42
CA ASP A 554 36.43 -2.40 -4.85
C ASP A 554 36.67 -1.55 -3.57
N LYS A 555 35.61 -0.89 -3.07
CA LYS A 555 35.59 0.04 -1.93
C LYS A 555 36.18 1.43 -2.21
N SER A 556 36.65 1.71 -3.42
CA SER A 556 36.93 3.08 -3.83
C SER A 556 35.63 3.88 -3.96
N TYR A 557 35.69 5.20 -3.76
CA TYR A 557 34.51 6.05 -3.90
C TYR A 557 34.86 7.50 -4.22
N THR A 558 33.94 8.20 -4.87
CA THR A 558 34.01 9.65 -5.06
C THR A 558 33.02 10.33 -4.14
N LYS A 559 33.51 11.27 -3.32
CA LYS A 559 32.69 12.17 -2.51
C LYS A 559 32.57 13.52 -3.20
N TYR A 560 31.35 14.00 -3.36
CA TYR A 560 31.04 15.36 -3.79
C TYR A 560 30.50 16.13 -2.60
N ASP A 561 31.03 17.33 -2.36
CA ASP A 561 30.47 18.31 -1.43
C ASP A 561 29.96 19.51 -2.24
N PHE A 562 28.68 19.86 -2.09
CA PHE A 562 28.03 20.94 -2.81
C PHE A 562 27.77 22.12 -1.88
N ALA A 563 28.24 23.30 -2.26
CA ALA A 563 27.97 24.54 -1.55
C ALA A 563 26.63 25.16 -1.99
N ALA A 564 26.08 26.04 -1.16
CA ALA A 564 24.80 26.69 -1.40
C ALA A 564 24.81 27.59 -2.66
N ASP A 565 25.97 28.13 -3.04
CA ASP A 565 26.18 28.94 -4.23
C ASP A 565 26.29 28.13 -5.53
N GLY A 566 26.29 26.79 -5.44
CA GLY A 566 26.44 25.86 -6.57
C GLY A 566 27.87 25.46 -6.86
N SER A 567 28.88 26.01 -6.17
CA SER A 567 30.24 25.49 -6.24
C SER A 567 30.32 24.09 -5.61
N GLN A 568 31.29 23.29 -6.04
CA GLN A 568 31.43 21.91 -5.56
C GLN A 568 32.88 21.49 -5.44
N THR A 569 33.14 20.51 -4.57
CA THR A 569 34.41 19.78 -4.52
C THR A 569 34.17 18.30 -4.79
N ALA A 570 35.10 17.66 -5.51
CA ALA A 570 35.08 16.23 -5.76
C ALA A 570 36.37 15.63 -5.18
N SER A 571 36.22 14.67 -4.26
CA SER A 571 37.32 13.96 -3.61
C SER A 571 37.22 12.48 -3.97
N LEU A 572 38.21 11.95 -4.67
CA LEU A 572 38.28 10.54 -5.03
C LEU A 572 39.15 9.79 -4.01
N TYR A 573 38.60 8.71 -3.47
CA TYR A 573 39.25 7.86 -2.49
C TYR A 573 39.51 6.47 -3.08
N GLY A 574 40.73 5.96 -2.91
CA GLY A 574 41.14 4.63 -3.34
C GLY A 574 40.59 3.51 -2.44
N THR A 575 40.96 2.27 -2.76
CA THR A 575 40.44 1.06 -2.11
C THR A 575 40.82 0.89 -0.64
N THR A 576 41.80 1.63 -0.14
CA THR A 576 42.19 1.66 1.28
C THR A 576 41.72 2.92 2.00
N GLY A 577 40.84 3.73 1.37
CA GLY A 577 40.30 4.97 1.95
C GLY A 577 41.26 6.18 1.90
N GLN A 578 42.38 6.07 1.19
CA GLN A 578 43.30 7.18 0.92
C GLN A 578 42.76 8.08 -0.19
N MET A 579 42.93 9.39 -0.09
CA MET A 579 42.59 10.33 -1.17
C MET A 579 43.60 10.17 -2.31
N ILE A 580 43.12 10.08 -3.55
CA ILE A 580 43.96 9.98 -4.77
C ILE A 580 43.79 11.19 -5.70
N GLU A 581 42.65 11.87 -5.64
CA GLU A 581 42.38 13.10 -6.39
C GLU A 581 41.47 14.03 -5.59
N TYR A 582 41.72 15.35 -5.69
CA TYR A 582 40.88 16.40 -5.13
C TYR A 582 40.72 17.54 -6.13
N ALA A 583 39.48 17.77 -6.57
CA ALA A 583 39.15 18.82 -7.51
C ALA A 583 38.14 19.83 -6.93
N LYS A 584 38.31 21.11 -7.25
CA LYS A 584 37.34 22.18 -6.94
C LYS A 584 36.73 22.72 -8.22
N PHE A 585 35.45 23.04 -8.17
CA PHE A 585 34.69 23.65 -9.26
C PHE A 585 33.96 24.88 -8.75
N ASN A 586 33.90 25.94 -9.56
CA ASN A 586 33.08 27.10 -9.26
C ASN A 586 31.59 26.83 -9.53
N ALA A 587 30.72 27.79 -9.21
CA ALA A 587 29.28 27.68 -9.42
C ALA A 587 28.82 27.46 -10.87
N GLY A 588 29.67 27.78 -11.86
CA GLY A 588 29.43 27.51 -13.28
C GLY A 588 29.93 26.15 -13.76
N GLY A 589 30.44 25.30 -12.87
CA GLY A 589 31.01 23.99 -13.19
C GLY A 589 32.42 24.03 -13.78
N PHE A 590 33.10 25.17 -13.76
CA PHE A 590 34.50 25.27 -14.21
C PHE A 590 35.45 24.80 -13.11
N LYS A 591 36.34 23.85 -13.45
CA LYS A 591 37.37 23.31 -12.55
C LYS A 591 38.41 24.41 -12.26
N THR A 592 38.61 24.76 -10.99
CA THR A 592 39.57 25.79 -10.53
C THR A 592 40.81 25.20 -9.89
N LEU A 593 40.72 23.96 -9.37
CA LEU A 593 41.82 23.23 -8.77
C LEU A 593 41.70 21.74 -9.12
N ASP A 594 42.83 21.10 -9.36
CA ASP A 594 42.96 19.64 -9.42
C ASP A 594 44.23 19.21 -8.71
N THR A 595 44.17 18.25 -7.79
CA THR A 595 45.33 17.78 -7.03
C THR A 595 45.34 16.26 -7.01
N PHE A 596 46.42 15.65 -7.48
CA PHE A 596 46.64 14.21 -7.45
C PHE A 596 47.54 13.84 -6.30
N TYR A 597 47.23 12.76 -5.60
CA TYR A 597 47.96 12.29 -4.43
C TYR A 597 48.62 10.93 -4.67
N GLY A 598 49.81 10.76 -4.11
CA GLY A 598 50.52 9.49 -4.06
C GLY A 598 49.97 8.56 -2.98
N VAL A 599 50.53 7.35 -2.93
CA VAL A 599 50.18 6.33 -1.92
C VAL A 599 50.50 6.74 -0.48
N ASP A 600 51.37 7.73 -0.29
CA ASP A 600 51.75 8.31 1.00
C ASP A 600 50.83 9.47 1.45
N GLY A 601 49.80 9.80 0.65
CA GLY A 601 48.88 10.89 0.91
C GLY A 601 49.43 12.28 0.61
N LYS A 602 50.61 12.40 -0.02
CA LYS A 602 51.18 13.69 -0.46
C LYS A 602 50.80 13.99 -1.90
N ALA A 603 50.65 15.28 -2.23
CA ALA A 603 50.40 15.70 -3.60
C ALA A 603 51.58 15.33 -4.50
N THR A 604 51.32 14.75 -5.67
CA THR A 604 52.29 14.47 -6.72
C THR A 604 52.17 15.48 -7.85
N GLN A 605 50.95 15.95 -8.11
CA GLN A 605 50.66 16.96 -9.12
C GLN A 605 49.54 17.89 -8.62
N GLN A 606 49.61 19.17 -8.98
CA GLN A 606 48.53 20.12 -8.74
C GLN A 606 48.36 21.07 -9.92
N TYR A 607 47.12 21.36 -10.28
CA TYR A 607 46.75 22.29 -11.33
C TYR A 607 45.88 23.40 -10.75
N ASN A 608 46.32 24.64 -10.90
CA ASN A 608 45.52 25.83 -10.55
C ASN A 608 45.02 26.47 -11.85
N PHE A 609 43.71 26.43 -12.08
CA PHE A 609 43.10 26.94 -13.32
C PHE A 609 42.46 28.31 -13.10
N ASN A 610 42.75 29.24 -14.01
CA ASN A 610 42.11 30.56 -14.06
C ASN A 610 40.95 30.56 -15.05
N LEU A 611 40.00 31.49 -14.86
CA LEU A 611 38.82 31.65 -15.72
C LEU A 611 39.15 31.96 -17.18
N ASP A 612 40.30 32.58 -17.46
CA ASP A 612 40.78 32.90 -18.81
C ASP A 612 41.43 31.71 -19.53
N LYS A 613 41.37 30.51 -18.93
CA LYS A 613 41.97 29.24 -19.38
C LYS A 613 43.49 29.13 -19.21
N SER A 614 44.16 30.14 -18.65
CA SER A 614 45.53 29.98 -18.17
C SER A 614 45.56 29.06 -16.94
N TYR A 615 46.68 28.37 -16.72
CA TYR A 615 46.83 27.51 -15.55
C TYR A 615 48.28 27.35 -15.12
N THR A 616 48.49 27.02 -13.85
CA THR A 616 49.80 26.61 -13.33
C THR A 616 49.76 25.14 -12.97
N LYS A 617 50.71 24.36 -13.50
CA LYS A 617 50.95 22.97 -13.11
C LYS A 617 52.14 22.91 -12.15
N TYR A 618 51.95 22.28 -11.01
CA TYR A 618 52.98 21.90 -10.08
C TYR A 618 53.21 20.39 -10.18
N ASP A 619 54.48 19.98 -10.27
CA ASP A 619 54.90 18.59 -10.09
C ASP A 619 55.75 18.53 -8.82
N PHE A 620 55.39 17.65 -7.90
CA PHE A 620 56.06 17.47 -6.61
C PHE A 620 56.81 16.15 -6.60
N ALA A 621 58.09 16.18 -6.27
CA ALA A 621 58.91 15.00 -6.10
C ALA A 621 58.84 14.47 -4.65
N ALA A 622 59.16 13.20 -4.48
CA ALA A 622 59.14 12.55 -3.17
C ALA A 622 60.13 13.15 -2.15
N ASP A 623 61.20 13.80 -2.62
CA ASP A 623 62.21 14.48 -1.80
C ASP A 623 61.76 15.88 -1.33
N GLY A 624 60.59 16.34 -1.76
CA GLY A 624 60.05 17.67 -1.46
C GLY A 624 60.44 18.75 -2.48
N SER A 625 61.27 18.44 -3.48
CA SER A 625 61.51 19.36 -4.59
C SER A 625 60.27 19.50 -5.47
N GLN A 626 60.15 20.62 -6.18
CA GLN A 626 58.98 20.88 -7.02
C GLN A 626 59.34 21.62 -8.30
N THR A 627 58.53 21.44 -9.34
CA THR A 627 58.58 22.28 -10.54
C THR A 627 57.25 22.98 -10.74
N ALA A 628 57.27 24.25 -11.13
CA ALA A 628 56.08 25.03 -11.49
C ALA A 628 56.15 25.38 -12.97
N SER A 629 55.13 25.00 -13.73
CA SER A 629 54.98 25.30 -15.16
C SER A 629 53.74 26.16 -15.35
N LEU A 630 53.91 27.40 -15.80
CA LEU A 630 52.81 28.32 -16.08
C LEU A 630 52.45 28.24 -17.56
N TYR A 631 51.16 28.12 -17.84
CA TYR A 631 50.60 28.07 -19.18
C TYR A 631 49.64 29.23 -19.40
N GLY A 632 49.82 29.94 -20.51
CA GLY A 632 48.96 31.05 -20.92
C GLY A 632 47.61 30.61 -21.46
N THR A 633 46.78 31.58 -21.88
CA THR A 633 45.39 31.37 -22.32
C THR A 633 45.24 30.54 -23.60
N THR A 634 46.31 30.37 -24.38
CA THR A 634 46.32 29.50 -25.57
C THR A 634 47.02 28.15 -25.34
N GLY A 635 47.34 27.82 -24.08
CA GLY A 635 47.97 26.55 -23.68
C GLY A 635 49.48 26.47 -23.90
N GLN A 636 50.12 27.57 -24.29
CA GLN A 636 51.57 27.72 -24.40
C GLN A 636 52.21 27.91 -23.02
N MET A 637 53.38 27.31 -22.79
CA MET A 637 54.18 27.57 -21.58
C MET A 637 54.72 29.00 -21.63
N THR A 638 54.60 29.75 -20.53
CA THR A 638 55.12 31.12 -20.39
C THR A 638 56.25 31.22 -19.36
N GLU A 639 56.27 30.32 -18.37
CA GLU A 639 57.32 30.24 -17.35
C GLU A 639 57.50 28.78 -16.91
N TYR A 640 58.75 28.39 -16.64
CA TYR A 640 59.12 27.12 -16.05
C TYR A 640 60.15 27.33 -14.94
N ALA A 641 59.79 27.00 -13.70
CA ALA A 641 60.64 27.15 -12.53
C ALA A 641 60.89 25.82 -11.84
N LYS A 642 62.13 25.60 -11.35
CA LYS A 642 62.48 24.47 -10.47
C LYS A 642 62.84 24.98 -9.08
N PHE A 643 62.41 24.26 -8.06
CA PHE A 643 62.71 24.52 -6.67
C PHE A 643 63.29 23.26 -6.02
N ASN A 644 64.28 23.43 -5.16
CA ASN A 644 64.79 22.33 -4.35
C ASN A 644 63.85 21.99 -3.18
N ALA A 645 64.18 20.94 -2.42
CA ALA A 645 63.39 20.47 -1.28
C ALA A 645 63.13 21.51 -0.16
N ASN A 646 63.93 22.57 -0.10
CA ASN A 646 63.76 23.67 0.86
C ASN A 646 62.95 24.84 0.30
N GLY A 647 62.40 24.70 -0.92
CA GLY A 647 61.66 25.76 -1.61
C GLY A 647 62.52 26.85 -2.24
N PHE A 648 63.84 26.67 -2.35
CA PHE A 648 64.71 27.63 -3.04
C PHE A 648 64.65 27.41 -4.55
N LYS A 649 64.37 28.47 -5.32
CA LYS A 649 64.32 28.45 -6.79
C LYS A 649 65.73 28.26 -7.35
N THR A 650 65.96 27.18 -8.09
CA THR A 650 67.27 26.84 -8.71
C THR A 650 67.31 27.15 -10.20
N LEU A 651 66.15 27.21 -10.85
CA LEU A 651 66.01 27.48 -12.28
C LEU A 651 64.73 28.29 -12.51
N ASP A 652 64.80 29.25 -13.44
CA ASP A 652 63.65 29.98 -13.96
C ASP A 652 63.82 30.21 -15.46
N ILE A 653 62.83 29.84 -16.28
CA ILE A 653 62.87 30.03 -17.73
C ILE A 653 61.59 30.73 -18.16
N PHE A 654 61.72 31.86 -18.84
CA PHE A 654 60.61 32.59 -19.44
C PHE A 654 60.52 32.27 -20.94
N TYR A 655 59.31 32.06 -21.43
CA TYR A 655 59.04 31.71 -22.82
C TYR A 655 58.26 32.82 -23.53
N GLY A 656 58.61 33.07 -24.78
CA GLY A 656 57.87 33.96 -25.67
C GLY A 656 56.62 33.30 -26.26
N ALA A 657 55.83 34.08 -27.00
CA ALA A 657 54.60 33.59 -27.65
C ALA A 657 54.84 32.46 -28.67
N ASN A 658 56.08 32.30 -29.15
CA ASN A 658 56.49 31.23 -30.08
C ASN A 658 56.92 29.93 -29.35
N GLY A 659 56.83 29.87 -28.02
CA GLY A 659 57.24 28.72 -27.22
C GLY A 659 58.76 28.55 -27.06
N LYS A 660 59.57 29.53 -27.49
CA LYS A 660 61.03 29.54 -27.27
C LYS A 660 61.37 30.33 -26.01
N ALA A 661 62.43 29.92 -25.30
CA ALA A 661 62.95 30.66 -24.17
C ALA A 661 63.41 32.06 -24.61
N THR A 662 63.08 33.09 -23.82
CA THR A 662 63.56 34.46 -23.98
C THR A 662 64.56 34.82 -22.90
N GLN A 663 64.38 34.27 -21.70
CA GLN A 663 65.28 34.44 -20.57
C GLN A 663 65.40 33.13 -19.78
N GLN A 664 66.58 32.88 -19.22
CA GLN A 664 66.80 31.79 -18.26
C GLN A 664 67.69 32.26 -17.11
N TYR A 665 67.37 31.85 -15.89
CA TYR A 665 68.14 32.13 -14.69
C TYR A 665 68.54 30.81 -14.03
N ASN A 666 69.84 30.58 -13.88
CA ASN A 666 70.39 29.47 -13.12
C ASN A 666 70.88 30.00 -11.78
N PHE A 667 70.18 29.67 -10.69
CA PHE A 667 70.48 30.18 -9.35
C PHE A 667 71.34 29.19 -8.56
N ASN A 668 72.41 29.69 -7.98
CA ASN A 668 73.23 28.96 -7.03
C ASN A 668 72.75 29.20 -5.60
N LEU A 669 73.09 28.29 -4.68
CA LEU A 669 72.68 28.38 -3.27
C LEU A 669 73.26 29.58 -2.53
N ASP A 670 74.39 30.13 -2.99
CA ASP A 670 75.05 31.31 -2.42
C ASP A 670 74.42 32.64 -2.87
N LYS A 671 73.31 32.59 -3.62
CA LYS A 671 72.59 33.72 -4.24
C LYS A 671 73.25 34.29 -5.51
N SER A 672 74.39 33.76 -5.95
CA SER A 672 74.89 34.05 -7.31
C SER A 672 73.99 33.39 -8.35
N TYR A 673 73.98 33.91 -9.58
CA TYR A 673 73.19 33.33 -10.66
C TYR A 673 73.74 33.69 -12.04
N THR A 674 73.48 32.81 -13.01
CA THR A 674 73.73 33.13 -14.42
C THR A 674 72.42 33.44 -15.11
N LYS A 675 72.33 34.62 -15.72
CA LYS A 675 71.22 35.04 -16.57
C LYS A 675 71.60 34.79 -18.03
N TYR A 676 70.73 34.11 -18.75
CA TYR A 676 70.78 33.98 -20.21
C TYR A 676 69.69 34.84 -20.81
N ASP A 677 70.03 35.65 -21.80
CA ASP A 677 69.07 36.36 -22.66
C ASP A 677 69.17 35.75 -24.06
N PHE A 678 68.05 35.23 -24.57
CA PHE A 678 67.97 34.59 -25.89
C PHE A 678 67.28 35.50 -26.88
N ALA A 679 67.93 35.77 -28.02
CA ALA A 679 67.36 36.53 -29.11
C ALA A 679 66.54 35.64 -30.05
N ALA A 680 65.64 36.25 -30.82
CA ALA A 680 64.77 35.54 -31.75
C ALA A 680 65.54 34.85 -32.90
N ASP A 681 66.73 35.34 -33.23
CA ASP A 681 67.62 34.78 -34.27
C ASP A 681 68.44 33.56 -33.78
N GLY A 682 68.34 33.22 -32.50
CA GLY A 682 69.08 32.13 -31.86
C GLY A 682 70.40 32.54 -31.21
N SER A 683 70.83 33.80 -31.36
CA SER A 683 71.96 34.33 -30.58
C SER A 683 71.59 34.48 -29.10
N GLN A 684 72.60 34.47 -28.23
CA GLN A 684 72.37 34.53 -26.79
C GLN A 684 73.50 35.26 -26.06
N THR A 685 73.18 35.80 -24.89
CA THR A 685 74.17 36.33 -23.95
C THR A 685 74.05 35.61 -22.63
N ALA A 686 75.17 35.35 -21.97
CA ALA A 686 75.23 34.79 -20.63
C ALA A 686 75.93 35.77 -19.71
N THR A 687 75.26 36.18 -18.63
CA THR A 687 75.79 37.12 -17.63
C THR A 687 75.84 36.43 -16.28
N PHE A 688 77.02 36.25 -15.71
CA PHE A 688 77.19 35.70 -14.37
C PHE A 688 77.20 36.83 -13.33
N PHE A 689 76.23 36.78 -12.43
CA PHE A 689 76.08 37.70 -11.30
C PHE A 689 76.60 37.04 -10.03
N GLY A 690 77.54 37.69 -9.34
CA GLY A 690 78.06 37.26 -8.05
C GLY A 690 77.04 37.44 -6.91
N VAL A 691 77.44 37.03 -5.70
CA VAL A 691 76.57 36.99 -4.51
C VAL A 691 75.96 38.34 -4.08
N ASN A 692 76.56 39.47 -4.49
CA ASN A 692 76.03 40.82 -4.20
C ASN A 692 75.34 41.46 -5.43
N GLY A 693 75.09 40.69 -6.49
CA GLY A 693 74.45 41.16 -7.72
C GLY A 693 75.38 41.91 -8.68
N GLN A 694 76.70 41.91 -8.45
CA GLN A 694 77.68 42.45 -9.39
C GLN A 694 77.91 41.50 -10.57
N VAL A 695 78.16 42.02 -11.77
CA VAL A 695 78.53 41.20 -12.93
C VAL A 695 80.00 40.79 -12.77
N ASN A 696 80.28 39.49 -12.79
CA ASN A 696 81.65 38.95 -12.77
C ASN A 696 82.11 38.51 -14.18
N GLU A 697 81.19 38.05 -15.02
CA GLU A 697 81.47 37.58 -16.37
C GLU A 697 80.29 37.88 -17.30
N TYR A 698 80.60 38.22 -18.55
CA TYR A 698 79.63 38.44 -19.61
C TYR A 698 80.15 37.81 -20.91
N ALA A 699 79.38 36.89 -21.47
CA ALA A 699 79.70 36.22 -22.72
C ALA A 699 78.59 36.41 -23.77
N LYS A 700 78.98 36.55 -25.04
CA LYS A 700 78.07 36.53 -26.19
C LYS A 700 78.31 35.30 -27.04
N PHE A 701 77.23 34.76 -27.58
CA PHE A 701 77.24 33.62 -28.49
C PHE A 701 76.40 33.96 -29.73
N ASN A 702 76.86 33.49 -30.89
CA ASN A 702 76.08 33.59 -32.12
C ASN A 702 74.96 32.54 -32.17
N ALA A 703 74.16 32.57 -33.24
CA ALA A 703 73.04 31.64 -33.43
C ALA A 703 73.43 30.15 -33.56
N ALA A 704 74.72 29.85 -33.81
CA ALA A 704 75.24 28.48 -33.84
C ALA A 704 75.77 28.02 -32.46
N GLY A 705 75.67 28.85 -31.43
CA GLY A 705 76.18 28.58 -30.09
C GLY A 705 77.69 28.79 -29.93
N VAL A 706 78.36 29.42 -30.89
CA VAL A 706 79.79 29.73 -30.80
C VAL A 706 79.98 31.04 -30.03
N GLN A 707 80.82 31.01 -29.00
CA GLN A 707 81.20 32.19 -28.22
C GLN A 707 81.93 33.18 -29.13
N THR A 708 81.44 34.42 -29.20
CA THR A 708 82.05 35.50 -30.00
C THR A 708 82.73 36.54 -29.12
N GLN A 709 82.36 36.60 -27.84
CA GLN A 709 82.93 37.54 -26.87
C GLN A 709 82.86 36.96 -25.47
N ASP A 710 83.88 37.26 -24.66
CA ASP A 710 83.97 36.93 -23.23
C ASP A 710 84.60 38.08 -22.47
N ILE A 711 83.95 38.60 -21.42
CA ILE A 711 84.42 39.75 -20.64
C ILE A 711 84.35 39.40 -19.15
N PHE A 712 85.48 39.51 -18.48
CA PHE A 712 85.61 39.33 -17.04
C PHE A 712 85.69 40.67 -16.34
N PHE A 713 84.96 40.83 -15.24
CA PHE A 713 84.89 42.07 -14.47
C PHE A 713 85.54 41.91 -13.10
N GLY A 714 86.20 42.97 -12.64
CA GLY A 714 86.73 43.09 -11.30
C GLY A 714 85.66 43.48 -10.28
N ALA A 715 86.04 43.50 -9.00
CA ALA A 715 85.14 43.89 -7.91
C ALA A 715 84.64 45.35 -8.00
N ASP A 716 85.29 46.19 -8.79
CA ASP A 716 84.91 47.58 -9.07
C ASP A 716 83.94 47.73 -10.25
N GLY A 717 83.54 46.62 -10.88
CA GLY A 717 82.65 46.61 -12.04
C GLY A 717 83.32 46.95 -13.36
N LYS A 718 84.65 47.08 -13.41
CA LYS A 718 85.40 47.32 -14.66
C LYS A 718 85.90 46.01 -15.28
N ALA A 719 86.02 45.98 -16.60
CA ALA A 719 86.60 44.84 -17.30
C ALA A 719 88.07 44.68 -16.90
N THR A 720 88.47 43.45 -16.55
CA THR A 720 89.87 43.06 -16.27
C THR A 720 90.45 42.23 -17.40
N LYS A 721 89.58 41.54 -18.15
CA LYS A 721 89.95 40.77 -19.33
C LYS A 721 88.79 40.75 -20.33
N GLN A 722 89.12 40.87 -21.61
CA GLN A 722 88.17 40.67 -22.71
C GLN A 722 88.80 39.74 -23.74
N ILE A 723 88.00 38.83 -24.29
CA ILE A 723 88.40 37.95 -25.38
C ILE A 723 87.35 38.08 -26.49
N ASP A 724 87.78 38.44 -27.68
CA ASP A 724 86.93 38.55 -28.86
C ASP A 724 87.32 37.44 -29.84
N PHE A 725 86.36 36.56 -30.17
CA PHE A 725 86.59 35.39 -31.00
C PHE A 725 86.07 35.63 -32.42
N ASN A 726 86.91 35.31 -33.42
CA ASN A 726 86.51 35.28 -34.82
C ASN A 726 85.96 33.89 -35.18
N LEU A 727 85.13 33.84 -36.22
CA LEU A 727 84.51 32.59 -36.68
C LEU A 727 85.50 31.57 -37.24
N ASP A 728 86.70 31.99 -37.64
CA ASP A 728 87.76 31.11 -38.14
C ASP A 728 88.58 30.43 -37.02
N GLY A 729 88.29 30.75 -35.75
CA GLY A 729 88.98 30.22 -34.57
C GLY A 729 90.15 31.09 -34.09
N SER A 730 90.49 32.19 -34.79
CA SER A 730 91.41 33.20 -34.26
C SER A 730 90.72 34.05 -33.18
N TYR A 731 91.49 34.66 -32.28
CA TYR A 731 90.93 35.52 -31.24
C TYR A 731 91.89 36.61 -30.77
N ALA A 732 91.33 37.71 -30.28
CA ALA A 732 92.05 38.77 -29.59
C ALA A 732 91.80 38.65 -28.08
N SER A 733 92.85 38.74 -27.26
CA SER A 733 92.73 38.82 -25.81
C SER A 733 93.29 40.14 -25.32
N HIS A 734 92.45 40.90 -24.62
CA HIS A 734 92.80 42.13 -23.92
C HIS A 734 92.83 41.86 -22.42
N VAL A 735 93.84 42.40 -21.73
CA VAL A 735 93.92 42.42 -20.28
C VAL A 735 94.12 43.86 -19.83
N PHE A 736 93.26 44.31 -18.92
CA PHE A 736 93.22 45.67 -18.42
C PHE A 736 93.74 45.70 -16.99
N ASN A 737 94.75 46.50 -16.75
CA ASN A 737 95.30 46.72 -15.41
C ASN A 737 94.50 47.79 -14.67
N SER A 738 94.58 47.78 -13.34
CA SER A 738 93.86 48.73 -12.48
C SER A 738 94.29 50.19 -12.67
N ASP A 739 95.49 50.43 -13.20
CA ASP A 739 96.03 51.76 -13.49
C ASP A 739 95.58 52.31 -14.86
N GLY A 740 94.78 51.55 -15.62
CA GLY A 740 94.31 51.90 -16.97
C GLY A 740 95.24 51.45 -18.10
N SER A 741 96.46 50.97 -17.80
CA SER A 741 97.31 50.33 -18.82
C SER A 741 96.69 49.01 -19.27
N GLN A 742 97.05 48.56 -20.47
CA GLN A 742 96.51 47.30 -21.02
C GLN A 742 97.57 46.58 -21.84
N PHE A 743 97.38 45.28 -22.02
CA PHE A 743 98.06 44.53 -23.07
C PHE A 743 97.06 43.74 -23.87
N ALA A 744 97.36 43.58 -25.15
CA ALA A 744 96.55 42.84 -26.11
C ALA A 744 97.40 41.79 -26.80
N ALA A 745 96.83 40.62 -27.05
CA ALA A 745 97.47 39.57 -27.82
C ALA A 745 96.50 39.06 -28.90
N LEU A 746 97.00 38.87 -30.11
CA LEU A 746 96.29 38.20 -31.19
C LEU A 746 96.77 36.76 -31.30
N PHE A 747 95.84 35.84 -31.44
CA PHE A 747 96.09 34.41 -31.62
C PHE A 747 95.51 33.95 -32.94
N GLY A 748 96.32 33.25 -33.75
CA GLY A 748 95.86 32.66 -35.01
C GLY A 748 94.96 31.45 -34.80
N THR A 749 94.45 30.90 -35.89
CA THR A 749 93.53 29.73 -35.89
C THR A 749 94.14 28.45 -35.31
N ASN A 750 95.47 28.39 -35.16
CA ASN A 750 96.19 27.30 -34.51
C ASN A 750 96.40 27.51 -32.99
N GLY A 751 95.81 28.57 -32.42
CA GLY A 751 95.94 28.93 -31.00
C GLY A 751 97.30 29.52 -30.61
N LYS A 752 98.20 29.78 -31.58
CA LYS A 752 99.49 30.42 -31.31
C LYS A 752 99.39 31.93 -31.44
N MET A 753 100.08 32.64 -30.56
CA MET A 753 100.20 34.11 -30.61
C MET A 753 100.85 34.54 -31.93
N THR A 754 100.30 35.58 -32.56
CA THR A 754 100.79 36.21 -33.79
C THR A 754 101.21 37.67 -33.55
N GLU A 755 100.59 38.33 -32.58
CA GLU A 755 100.95 39.69 -32.16
C GLU A 755 100.75 39.84 -30.64
N TYR A 756 101.61 40.63 -30.00
CA TYR A 756 101.49 41.05 -28.61
C TYR A 756 101.82 42.54 -28.52
N ALA A 757 100.92 43.33 -27.95
CA ALA A 757 101.09 44.76 -27.79
C ALA A 757 100.83 45.19 -26.35
N THR A 758 101.62 46.12 -25.82
CA THR A 758 101.38 46.80 -24.54
C THR A 758 101.02 48.25 -24.78
N PHE A 759 100.18 48.80 -23.92
CA PHE A 759 99.69 50.17 -23.99
C PHE A 759 99.74 50.81 -22.60
N ASN A 760 100.09 52.09 -22.54
CA ASN A 760 100.00 52.86 -21.30
C ASN A 760 98.54 53.24 -20.96
N ALA A 761 98.34 53.89 -19.82
CA ALA A 761 97.01 54.28 -19.33
C ALA A 761 96.22 55.25 -20.24
N ASN A 762 96.89 55.92 -21.19
CA ASN A 762 96.25 56.80 -22.17
C ASN A 762 95.96 56.09 -23.51
N GLY A 763 96.23 54.79 -23.61
CA GLY A 763 96.07 54.02 -24.83
C GLY A 763 97.20 54.14 -25.85
N PHE A 764 98.35 54.75 -25.50
CA PHE A 764 99.51 54.79 -26.37
C PHE A 764 100.23 53.44 -26.37
N LYS A 765 100.49 52.87 -27.55
CA LYS A 765 101.19 51.59 -27.73
C LYS A 765 102.67 51.76 -27.37
N THR A 766 103.12 51.11 -26.29
CA THR A 766 104.51 51.17 -25.80
C THR A 766 105.38 50.04 -26.34
N GLN A 767 104.78 48.92 -26.74
CA GLN A 767 105.49 47.79 -27.33
C GLN A 767 104.62 47.07 -28.36
N ASN A 768 105.22 46.53 -29.40
CA ASN A 768 104.60 45.57 -30.30
C ASN A 768 105.54 44.43 -30.67
N ILE A 769 105.12 43.18 -30.52
CA ILE A 769 105.91 41.99 -30.83
C ILE A 769 105.12 41.13 -31.80
N PHE A 770 105.72 40.82 -32.94
CA PHE A 770 105.15 39.91 -33.94
C PHE A 770 105.74 38.53 -33.78
N TYR A 771 104.89 37.51 -33.94
CA TYR A 771 105.27 36.11 -33.79
C TYR A 771 104.97 35.32 -35.07
N SER A 772 105.87 34.39 -35.39
CA SER A 772 105.65 33.35 -36.40
C SER A 772 105.80 31.98 -35.74
N ASN A 773 104.77 31.14 -35.85
CA ASN A 773 104.73 29.80 -35.25
C ASN A 773 105.03 29.74 -33.73
N GLY A 774 104.76 30.83 -33.00
CA GLY A 774 104.98 30.95 -31.56
C GLY A 774 106.38 31.46 -31.16
N ARG A 775 107.19 31.92 -32.12
CA ARG A 775 108.48 32.58 -31.86
C ARG A 775 108.42 34.04 -32.30
N ALA A 776 108.95 34.95 -31.50
CA ALA A 776 109.04 36.36 -31.87
C ALA A 776 109.93 36.51 -33.13
N THR A 777 109.48 37.30 -34.11
CA THR A 777 110.25 37.64 -35.31
C THR A 777 110.63 39.12 -35.32
N HIS A 778 109.75 39.97 -34.78
CA HIS A 778 110.00 41.41 -34.66
C HIS A 778 109.49 41.91 -33.30
N GLN A 779 110.20 42.86 -32.72
CA GLN A 779 109.77 43.61 -31.55
C GLN A 779 110.03 45.10 -31.79
N TYR A 780 109.08 45.94 -31.42
CA TYR A 780 109.18 47.39 -31.48
C TYR A 780 108.89 47.94 -30.09
N ASP A 781 109.86 48.62 -29.49
CA ASP A 781 109.69 49.34 -28.23
C ASP A 781 109.55 50.84 -28.55
N PHE A 782 108.37 51.41 -28.30
CA PHE A 782 108.02 52.79 -28.70
C PHE A 782 108.16 53.76 -27.52
N SER A 783 108.84 54.87 -27.78
CA SER A 783 108.89 56.03 -26.88
C SER A 783 107.76 57.02 -27.19
N ILE A 784 107.38 57.83 -26.20
CA ILE A 784 106.32 58.83 -26.32
C ILE A 784 106.62 59.89 -27.40
N ASP A 785 107.89 60.14 -27.71
CA ASP A 785 108.34 61.09 -28.74
C ASP A 785 108.34 60.50 -30.17
N ASN A 786 107.84 59.27 -30.35
CA ASN A 786 107.87 58.46 -31.57
C ASN A 786 109.25 57.94 -31.99
N SER A 787 110.29 58.08 -31.15
CA SER A 787 111.49 57.25 -31.30
C SER A 787 111.16 55.79 -30.95
N PHE A 788 111.90 54.82 -31.51
CA PHE A 788 111.66 53.42 -31.19
C PHE A 788 112.90 52.56 -31.36
N ILE A 789 112.90 51.42 -30.67
CA ILE A 789 113.88 50.36 -30.85
C ILE A 789 113.20 49.25 -31.62
N ALA A 790 113.71 48.91 -32.80
CA ALA A 790 113.29 47.72 -33.53
C ALA A 790 114.26 46.58 -33.25
N ARG A 791 113.71 45.41 -32.98
CA ARG A 791 114.45 44.15 -32.89
C ARG A 791 113.90 43.21 -33.95
N MET A 792 114.78 42.52 -34.64
CA MET A 792 114.44 41.43 -35.55
C MET A 792 115.16 40.17 -35.09
N PHE A 793 114.43 39.05 -35.04
CA PHE A 793 114.93 37.76 -34.59
C PHE A 793 114.91 36.77 -35.76
N ASP A 794 116.06 36.20 -36.10
CA ASP A 794 116.19 35.11 -37.07
C ASP A 794 116.98 33.96 -36.46
N GLY A 795 116.27 32.93 -35.99
CA GLY A 795 116.90 31.79 -35.31
C GLY A 795 117.60 32.19 -34.01
N ALA A 796 118.93 32.11 -34.00
CA ALA A 796 119.79 32.48 -32.86
C ALA A 796 120.38 33.89 -32.99
N ASP A 797 120.06 34.60 -34.07
CA ASP A 797 120.55 35.94 -34.35
C ASP A 797 119.50 36.99 -33.97
N GLU A 798 119.96 38.09 -33.37
CA GLU A 798 119.14 39.25 -32.98
C GLU A 798 119.76 40.51 -33.58
N MET A 799 118.97 41.24 -34.38
CA MET A 799 119.33 42.56 -34.87
C MET A 799 118.56 43.61 -34.07
N VAL A 800 119.24 44.61 -33.51
CA VAL A 800 118.65 45.71 -32.74
C VAL A 800 119.01 47.03 -33.40
N ALA A 801 118.02 47.83 -33.75
CA ALA A 801 118.19 49.13 -34.39
C ALA A 801 117.48 50.21 -33.56
N LEU A 802 118.20 51.26 -33.19
CA LEU A 802 117.67 52.42 -32.48
C LEU A 802 117.31 53.51 -33.49
N PHE A 803 116.02 53.81 -33.62
CA PHE A 803 115.50 54.83 -34.52
C PHE A 803 115.15 56.11 -33.78
N GLY A 804 115.59 57.24 -34.32
CA GLY A 804 115.20 58.56 -33.87
C GLY A 804 113.75 58.95 -34.19
N VAL A 805 113.34 60.10 -33.69
CA VAL A 805 112.05 60.75 -34.05
C VAL A 805 111.93 61.05 -35.57
N ASN A 806 113.05 61.10 -36.28
CA ASN A 806 113.15 61.26 -37.73
C ASN A 806 113.09 59.93 -38.50
N HIS A 807 112.88 58.80 -37.82
CA HIS A 807 112.92 57.44 -38.37
C HIS A 807 114.28 57.07 -38.99
N ILE A 808 115.35 57.73 -38.57
CA ILE A 808 116.72 57.43 -38.97
C ILE A 808 117.38 56.59 -37.88
N ILE A 809 118.10 55.54 -38.29
CA ILE A 809 118.87 54.69 -37.39
C ILE A 809 120.08 55.47 -36.84
N TYR A 810 120.31 55.37 -35.52
CA TYR A 810 121.46 55.98 -34.84
C TYR A 810 122.49 54.95 -34.38
N ASP A 811 122.02 53.78 -33.96
CA ASP A 811 122.85 52.71 -33.44
C ASP A 811 122.21 51.39 -33.86
N TYR A 812 123.05 50.48 -34.32
CA TYR A 812 122.67 49.16 -34.80
C TYR A 812 123.54 48.14 -34.10
N TYR A 813 122.94 47.04 -33.69
CA TYR A 813 123.64 45.92 -33.08
C TYR A 813 123.17 44.64 -33.75
N GLN A 814 124.11 43.77 -34.11
CA GLN A 814 123.82 42.41 -34.51
C GLN A 814 124.45 41.46 -33.49
N TYR A 815 123.63 40.60 -32.93
CA TYR A 815 124.05 39.51 -32.06
C TYR A 815 123.90 38.18 -32.80
N SER A 816 124.85 37.28 -32.61
CA SER A 816 124.76 35.88 -33.05
C SER A 816 125.02 34.96 -31.86
N TYR A 817 124.11 34.02 -31.60
CA TYR A 817 124.14 33.15 -30.42
C TYR A 817 124.33 33.92 -29.09
N GLY A 818 123.71 35.09 -28.98
CA GLY A 818 123.79 35.97 -27.80
C GLY A 818 125.14 36.68 -27.60
N LYS A 819 126.04 36.63 -28.59
CA LYS A 819 127.29 37.40 -28.62
C LYS A 819 127.18 38.52 -29.63
N LEU A 820 127.55 39.74 -29.24
CA LEU A 820 127.65 40.86 -30.17
C LEU A 820 128.62 40.46 -31.28
N PHE A 821 128.19 40.62 -32.52
CA PHE A 821 128.95 40.34 -33.75
C PHE A 821 129.30 41.65 -34.45
N GLU A 822 128.36 42.57 -34.52
CA GLU A 822 128.50 43.87 -35.18
C GLU A 822 127.81 44.96 -34.35
N ARG A 823 128.44 46.13 -34.30
CA ARG A 823 127.77 47.36 -33.87
C ARG A 823 128.09 48.47 -34.84
N ASP A 824 127.07 49.12 -35.39
CA ASP A 824 127.22 50.24 -36.30
C ASP A 824 126.62 51.50 -35.71
N ILE A 825 127.41 52.58 -35.71
CA ILE A 825 126.99 53.90 -35.25
C ILE A 825 126.76 54.76 -36.48
N PHE A 826 125.65 55.50 -36.49
CA PHE A 826 125.26 56.38 -37.59
C PHE A 826 125.18 57.83 -37.14
N ASP A 827 125.43 58.76 -38.07
CA ASP A 827 125.18 60.18 -37.83
C ASP A 827 123.69 60.54 -38.01
N GLY A 828 123.34 61.81 -37.74
CA GLY A 828 121.97 62.31 -37.87
C GLY A 828 121.37 62.30 -39.28
N LEU A 829 122.14 61.86 -40.29
CA LEU A 829 121.69 61.66 -41.67
C LEU A 829 121.58 60.17 -42.04
N GLY A 830 121.83 59.26 -41.09
CA GLY A 830 121.78 57.81 -41.31
C GLY A 830 123.02 57.26 -42.00
N ARG A 831 124.14 57.98 -41.97
CA ARG A 831 125.42 57.53 -42.54
C ARG A 831 126.25 56.86 -41.46
N GLN A 832 126.75 55.66 -41.72
CA GLN A 832 127.55 54.88 -40.77
C GLN A 832 128.88 55.57 -40.50
N ILE A 833 129.11 56.06 -39.29
CA ILE A 833 130.34 56.73 -38.86
C ILE A 833 131.31 55.79 -38.15
N GLU A 834 130.81 54.66 -37.64
CA GLU A 834 131.64 53.62 -37.02
C GLU A 834 131.00 52.23 -37.23
N ALA A 835 131.84 51.20 -37.41
CA ALA A 835 131.45 49.80 -37.53
C ALA A 835 132.39 48.93 -36.72
N ASP A 836 131.93 48.44 -35.58
CA ASP A 836 132.68 47.59 -34.68
C ASP A 836 132.41 46.11 -35.00
N ARG A 837 133.47 45.31 -35.13
CA ARG A 837 133.40 43.88 -35.38
C ARG A 837 133.88 43.08 -34.18
N PHE A 838 133.09 42.11 -33.78
CA PHE A 838 133.33 41.29 -32.60
C PHE A 838 133.45 39.81 -32.96
N SER A 839 134.23 39.08 -32.17
CA SER A 839 134.39 37.63 -32.30
C SER A 839 133.10 36.91 -31.88
N THR A 840 132.53 36.10 -32.77
CA THR A 840 131.34 35.29 -32.47
C THR A 840 131.60 34.19 -31.43
N SER A 841 132.87 33.82 -31.17
CA SER A 841 133.24 32.83 -30.15
C SER A 841 133.51 33.43 -28.77
N THR A 842 134.05 34.65 -28.70
CA THR A 842 134.48 35.27 -27.41
C THR A 842 133.68 36.51 -27.03
N GLY A 843 132.95 37.13 -27.96
CA GLY A 843 132.27 38.42 -27.79
C GLY A 843 133.22 39.62 -27.66
N LYS A 844 134.54 39.44 -27.87
CA LYS A 844 135.53 40.52 -27.80
C LYS A 844 135.61 41.27 -29.12
N LEU A 845 135.84 42.58 -29.06
CA LEU A 845 136.14 43.41 -30.22
C LEU A 845 137.36 42.81 -30.95
N THR A 846 137.21 42.53 -32.24
CA THR A 846 138.30 42.07 -33.11
C THR A 846 138.90 43.21 -33.93
N GLY A 847 138.10 44.24 -34.21
CA GLY A 847 138.50 45.45 -34.90
C GLY A 847 137.30 46.37 -35.11
N PHE A 848 137.55 47.57 -35.58
CA PHE A 848 136.50 48.55 -35.89
C PHE A 848 136.88 49.42 -37.07
N SER A 849 135.90 49.98 -37.75
CA SER A 849 136.07 50.89 -38.88
C SER A 849 135.46 52.24 -38.54
N LYS A 850 136.20 53.34 -38.72
CA LYS A 850 135.65 54.69 -38.62
C LYS A 850 135.51 55.29 -40.00
N PHE A 851 134.36 55.88 -40.27
CA PHE A 851 134.05 56.47 -41.55
C PHE A 851 134.04 57.99 -41.44
N THR A 852 134.67 58.64 -42.40
CA THR A 852 134.62 60.11 -42.53
C THR A 852 134.13 60.43 -43.92
N TYR A 853 133.04 61.18 -43.99
CA TYR A 853 132.39 61.56 -45.25
C TYR A 853 132.90 62.92 -45.69
N ASN A 854 133.39 63.00 -46.93
CA ASN A 854 133.85 64.23 -47.54
C ASN A 854 132.67 64.95 -48.22
N SER A 855 132.81 66.26 -48.40
CA SER A 855 131.81 67.08 -49.10
C SER A 855 131.70 66.76 -50.59
N ASP A 856 132.69 66.07 -51.18
CA ASP A 856 132.68 65.60 -52.57
C ASP A 856 131.85 64.31 -52.77
N GLY A 857 131.19 63.82 -51.71
CA GLY A 857 130.39 62.60 -51.72
C GLY A 857 131.20 61.31 -51.53
N THR A 858 132.54 61.38 -51.52
CA THR A 858 133.39 60.23 -51.19
C THR A 858 133.46 60.04 -49.67
N TYR A 859 133.77 58.84 -49.20
CA TYR A 859 134.03 58.60 -47.78
C TYR A 859 135.31 57.80 -47.57
N THR A 860 135.91 57.94 -46.40
CA THR A 860 137.10 57.19 -46.02
C THR A 860 136.78 56.28 -44.85
N ALA A 861 136.93 54.96 -45.02
CA ALA A 861 136.88 53.99 -43.94
C ALA A 861 138.29 53.71 -43.43
N LYS A 862 138.52 53.98 -42.15
CA LYS A 862 139.75 53.66 -41.45
C LYS A 862 139.50 52.46 -40.56
N ASN A 863 140.13 51.33 -40.88
CA ASN A 863 140.02 50.08 -40.14
C ASN A 863 141.10 50.01 -39.08
N TYR A 864 140.72 49.57 -37.89
CA TYR A 864 141.56 49.44 -36.72
C TYR A 864 141.48 48.01 -36.20
N ASP A 865 142.57 47.51 -35.64
CA ASP A 865 142.54 46.29 -34.84
C ASP A 865 141.85 46.53 -33.48
N SER A 866 141.62 45.45 -32.74
CA SER A 866 141.06 45.51 -31.38
C SER A 866 141.84 46.36 -30.37
N SER A 867 143.11 46.67 -30.65
CA SER A 867 143.98 47.50 -29.80
C SER A 867 143.96 48.99 -30.19
N GLY A 868 143.23 49.35 -31.25
CA GLY A 868 143.13 50.71 -31.77
C GLY A 868 144.24 51.10 -32.75
N HIS A 869 145.05 50.16 -33.24
CA HIS A 869 146.02 50.45 -34.28
C HIS A 869 145.36 50.45 -35.66
N LEU A 870 145.63 51.48 -36.46
CA LEU A 870 145.13 51.60 -37.83
C LEU A 870 145.76 50.50 -38.70
N THR A 871 144.95 49.56 -39.19
CA THR A 871 145.39 48.45 -40.04
C THR A 871 145.22 48.76 -41.52
N ALA A 872 144.17 49.49 -41.88
CA ALA A 872 143.93 49.95 -43.25
C ALA A 872 143.18 51.29 -43.28
N SER A 873 143.40 52.08 -44.33
CA SER A 873 142.59 53.25 -44.64
C SER A 873 142.20 53.20 -46.11
N SER A 874 140.89 53.10 -46.36
CA SER A 874 140.32 52.96 -47.68
C SER A 874 139.40 54.13 -47.99
N LYS A 875 139.61 54.81 -49.13
CA LYS A 875 138.70 55.83 -49.65
C LYS A 875 137.75 55.18 -50.65
N TYR A 876 136.46 55.46 -50.53
CA TYR A 876 135.38 54.96 -51.35
C TYR A 876 134.60 56.12 -51.98
N THR A 877 133.96 55.87 -53.12
CA THR A 877 132.91 56.73 -53.68
C THR A 877 131.66 56.70 -52.79
N GLY A 878 130.72 57.63 -52.99
CA GLY A 878 129.48 57.69 -52.21
C GLY A 878 128.58 56.46 -52.35
N ASP A 879 128.72 55.71 -53.43
CA ASP A 879 128.07 54.41 -53.69
C ASP A 879 128.90 53.19 -53.25
N GLY A 880 130.02 53.41 -52.55
CA GLY A 880 130.79 52.34 -51.90
C GLY A 880 131.84 51.65 -52.77
N HIS A 881 132.18 52.18 -53.95
CA HIS A 881 133.31 51.67 -54.75
C HIS A 881 134.65 52.17 -54.21
N LEU A 882 135.61 51.27 -54.06
CA LEU A 882 136.95 51.58 -53.55
C LEU A 882 137.74 52.43 -54.55
N ILE A 883 138.13 53.64 -54.14
CA ILE A 883 138.98 54.58 -54.92
C ILE A 883 140.45 54.37 -54.59
N GLN A 884 140.77 54.17 -53.31
CA GLN A 884 142.15 54.11 -52.82
C GLN A 884 142.21 53.24 -51.56
N ASN A 885 143.21 52.37 -51.44
CA ASN A 885 143.41 51.54 -50.23
C ASN A 885 144.86 51.60 -49.79
N ASN A 886 145.08 52.07 -48.57
CA ASN A 886 146.38 52.12 -47.92
C ASN A 886 146.36 51.15 -46.73
N ALA A 887 146.87 49.92 -46.93
CA ALA A 887 147.10 48.96 -45.86
C ALA A 887 148.43 49.28 -45.16
N ILE A 888 148.41 49.44 -43.84
CA ILE A 888 149.54 50.02 -43.07
C ILE A 888 150.22 48.96 -42.18
N TYR A 889 149.57 47.83 -41.86
CA TYR A 889 150.20 46.73 -41.14
C TYR A 889 149.58 45.35 -41.44
N ILE A 890 150.41 44.35 -41.80
CA ILE A 890 150.04 42.92 -41.95
C ILE A 890 151.05 42.07 -41.16
N PRO A 891 150.77 41.64 -39.91
CA PRO A 891 151.40 40.48 -39.33
C PRO A 891 150.63 39.22 -39.76
N SER A 892 151.38 38.17 -40.09
CA SER A 892 150.93 36.88 -40.63
C SER A 892 149.75 36.24 -39.88
N SER A 893 148.85 35.65 -40.67
CA SER A 893 147.69 34.79 -40.36
C SER A 893 146.38 35.45 -39.92
N SER A 894 145.67 36.06 -40.88
CA SER A 894 144.24 35.80 -41.16
C SER A 894 143.84 36.63 -42.37
N GLY A 895 143.47 35.98 -43.47
CA GLY A 895 142.91 36.69 -44.62
C GLY A 895 141.67 37.47 -44.19
N PHE A 896 141.67 38.78 -44.41
CA PHE A 896 140.44 39.57 -44.43
C PHE A 896 139.67 39.20 -45.70
N PRO A 897 138.49 38.57 -45.62
CA PRO A 897 137.61 38.50 -46.76
C PRO A 897 137.00 39.89 -46.95
N SER A 898 137.06 40.39 -48.19
CA SER A 898 136.23 41.50 -48.66
C SER A 898 134.76 41.13 -48.44
N VAL A 899 134.07 41.83 -47.55
CA VAL A 899 132.61 41.77 -47.45
C VAL A 899 132.04 42.59 -48.60
N GLN A 900 131.32 41.93 -49.49
CA GLN A 900 130.49 42.52 -50.51
C GLN A 900 129.32 43.21 -49.79
N TRP A 901 129.25 44.54 -49.87
CA TRP A 901 128.14 45.32 -49.31
C TRP A 901 126.91 45.12 -50.21
N SER A 902 125.91 44.41 -49.72
CA SER A 902 124.58 44.41 -50.32
C SER A 902 123.51 44.34 -49.22
N TRP A 903 123.31 45.46 -48.54
CA TRP A 903 122.10 45.70 -47.76
C TRP A 903 121.53 47.06 -48.16
N SER A 904 120.61 47.03 -49.11
CA SER A 904 119.67 48.12 -49.33
C SER A 904 118.50 47.95 -48.36
N PHE A 905 118.44 48.78 -47.32
CA PHE A 905 117.19 49.00 -46.61
C PHE A 905 116.32 49.91 -47.48
N GLN A 906 115.24 49.37 -48.04
CA GLN A 906 114.09 50.16 -48.43
C GLN A 906 113.20 50.27 -47.19
N ILE A 907 112.97 51.52 -46.75
CA ILE A 907 111.94 51.89 -45.76
C ILE A 907 110.57 51.68 -46.40
#